data_AF-A0A7C0VPR3-F1
#
_entry.id   AF-A0A7C0VPR3-F1
#
_cell.length_a   1.000
_cell.length_b   1.000
_cell.length_c   1.000
_cell.angle_alpha   90.00
_cell.angle_beta   90.00
_cell.angle_gamma   90.00
#
_symmetry.space_group_name_H-M   'P 1'
#
loop_
_entity.id
_entity.type
_entity.pdbx_description
1 polymer ?
#
loop_
_entity_poly.entity_id
_entity_poly.type
_entity_poly.pdbx_seq_one_letter_code
_entity_poly.pdbx_strand_id
1 'polypeptide(L)'
;MNRDIQKIAIMVVAVLVAFGIGIALFLQGESDIALWFVIIGVLAIFVIASVWYIRSVKARRLEDPAARVKERELRSVCKNFIRLRDRIHAVEEAHSITIPESISEVDAIEGALQEVGGTIDPENQSIDCDQETIKGVTLFAVRNTAQDLDQAEERFVGRLHDAAIKRADDTCAKFETLSDAGYDMDSYRVELASLVPPEMGFDEIVQYLDQLKVLTEDALRGCVDDAKKLAEYHTGDTSAARVEGALQEQDYGKAVATLEEDIATLKTATEEDFRTYRSSLLSALDVAIGATHDERFAEFKTTVLDASSSEKLVQIREVGDAFVKHCQGIVDLMHSELVGTEKHIKEFMPPDYFWKESGLSEKEYRLVGAGVDVDVDVGDLGAVEDVAGSFASAVSELVPAMNINNNAYKILNSYHRTVERQIRKQLVAHNVVSESDLKVAHPGEFLHLYDYYHPDASYHEDKGTLHLLEGAKTIENPLAIAVSDADGGLVEGAKVTLTHESGIGVTMNYVTGEDGCATIENPGDGRYRLIVDAAQYRRHEDTVVLPAHEIAITLERLGLKDYLCREKAQSIKDNLKRYASDVLRELARSGVVSSGYEMRITREYRACLLYILAEEYPNLRFVSPDSPDSPDSSAPSAPSDSEYLVYDEGMMVSRLIEIAGAMEGAAHAISDFGIPLPEREVRNLIKVAGEKGVKIAVE
;
A
#
# COMPACT_ATOMS: atom_id res chain seq x y z
N MET A 1 17.99 59.12 -10.18
CA MET A 1 16.92 60.13 -10.34
C MET A 1 17.15 60.88 -11.64
N ASN A 2 16.22 60.76 -12.60
CA ASN A 2 16.50 60.96 -14.02
C ASN A 2 16.80 62.42 -14.36
N ARG A 3 17.96 62.69 -14.98
CA ARG A 3 18.45 64.04 -15.36
C ARG A 3 17.44 64.80 -16.24
N ASP A 4 16.60 64.05 -16.97
CA ASP A 4 15.53 64.61 -17.79
C ASP A 4 14.34 65.13 -16.96
N ILE A 5 13.99 64.47 -15.84
CA ILE A 5 12.91 64.94 -14.95
C ILE A 5 13.33 66.22 -14.24
N GLN A 6 14.59 66.33 -13.83
CA GLN A 6 15.12 67.54 -13.18
C GLN A 6 15.15 68.73 -14.15
N LYS A 7 15.50 68.50 -15.42
CA LYS A 7 15.44 69.53 -16.47
C LYS A 7 14.02 69.94 -16.82
N ILE A 8 13.07 69.00 -16.87
CA ILE A 8 11.64 69.29 -17.06
C ILE A 8 11.10 70.10 -15.87
N ALA A 9 11.46 69.74 -14.64
CA ALA A 9 11.04 70.46 -13.44
C ALA A 9 11.57 71.90 -13.42
N ILE A 10 12.86 72.11 -13.75
CA ILE A 10 13.44 73.46 -13.85
C ILE A 10 12.74 74.30 -14.93
N MET A 11 12.36 73.67 -16.06
CA MET A 11 11.64 74.36 -17.13
C MET A 11 10.20 74.72 -16.71
N VAL A 12 9.48 73.82 -16.04
CA VAL A 12 8.13 74.09 -15.53
C VAL A 12 8.16 75.20 -14.48
N VAL A 13 9.16 75.21 -13.60
CA VAL A 13 9.36 76.29 -12.62
C VAL A 13 9.70 77.60 -13.33
N ALA A 14 10.57 77.60 -14.35
CA ALA A 14 10.91 78.81 -15.09
C ALA A 14 9.70 79.39 -15.86
N VAL A 15 8.85 78.53 -16.44
CA VAL A 15 7.61 78.94 -17.10
C VAL A 15 6.59 79.46 -16.09
N LEU A 16 6.43 78.79 -14.95
CA LEU A 16 5.54 79.25 -13.86
C LEU A 16 6.00 80.58 -13.27
N VAL A 17 7.31 80.80 -13.13
CA VAL A 17 7.88 82.07 -12.68
C VAL A 17 7.65 83.16 -13.73
N ALA A 18 7.85 82.88 -15.02
CA ALA A 18 7.55 83.83 -16.10
C ALA A 18 6.05 84.17 -16.16
N PHE A 19 5.17 83.18 -15.94
CA PHE A 19 3.72 83.37 -15.87
C PHE A 19 3.31 84.16 -14.62
N GLY A 20 3.95 83.91 -13.48
CA GLY A 20 3.76 84.64 -12.24
C GLY A 20 4.20 86.11 -12.34
N ILE A 21 5.34 86.37 -12.99
CA ILE A 21 5.82 87.72 -13.29
C ILE A 21 4.84 88.43 -14.25
N GLY A 22 4.32 87.72 -15.26
CA GLY A 22 3.30 88.26 -16.16
C GLY A 22 1.99 88.62 -15.44
N ILE A 23 1.50 87.77 -14.54
CA ILE A 23 0.30 88.02 -13.73
C ILE A 23 0.51 89.20 -12.77
N ALA A 24 1.68 89.27 -12.11
CA ALA A 24 2.00 90.35 -11.18
C ALA A 24 2.11 91.71 -11.90
N LEU A 25 2.72 91.75 -13.09
CA LEU A 25 2.78 92.96 -13.92
C LEU A 25 1.41 93.38 -14.46
N PHE A 26 0.51 92.43 -14.72
CA PHE A 26 -0.87 92.71 -15.15
C PHE A 26 -1.74 93.29 -14.02
N LEU A 27 -1.50 92.89 -12.78
CA LEU A 27 -2.27 93.35 -11.61
C LEU A 27 -1.78 94.69 -11.04
N GLN A 28 -0.53 95.09 -11.26
CA GLN A 28 0.07 96.30 -10.68
C GLN A 28 0.45 97.40 -11.69
N GLY A 29 0.40 97.15 -13.00
CA GLY A 29 0.85 98.10 -14.03
C GLY A 29 -0.29 98.81 -14.78
N GLU A 30 -0.08 100.07 -15.15
CA GLU A 30 -0.92 100.80 -16.12
C GLU A 30 -0.94 100.05 -17.48
N SER A 31 -2.10 100.08 -18.14
CA SER A 31 -2.53 99.27 -19.30
C SER A 31 -1.53 99.07 -20.45
N ASP A 32 -0.50 99.91 -20.59
CA ASP A 32 0.46 99.83 -21.70
C ASP A 32 1.55 98.76 -21.50
N ILE A 33 1.94 98.44 -20.26
CA ILE A 33 3.03 97.46 -19.99
C ILE A 33 2.58 96.03 -20.30
N ALA A 34 1.31 95.72 -20.00
CA ALA A 34 0.69 94.44 -20.33
C ALA A 34 0.64 94.20 -21.85
N LEU A 35 0.38 95.25 -22.64
CA LEU A 35 0.31 95.16 -24.10
C LEU A 35 1.69 94.84 -24.71
N TRP A 36 2.75 95.48 -24.22
CA TRP A 36 4.13 95.20 -24.66
C TRP A 36 4.60 93.78 -24.34
N PHE A 37 4.17 93.22 -23.20
CA PHE A 37 4.50 91.84 -22.84
C PHE A 37 3.79 90.81 -23.76
N VAL A 38 2.56 91.09 -24.19
CA VAL A 38 1.86 90.24 -25.16
C VAL A 38 2.49 90.34 -26.55
N ILE A 39 2.85 91.55 -27.00
CA ILE A 39 3.39 91.77 -28.35
C ILE A 39 4.82 91.22 -28.49
N ILE A 40 5.70 91.48 -27.51
CA ILE A 40 7.10 91.06 -27.59
C ILE A 40 7.36 89.76 -26.83
N GLY A 41 6.83 89.63 -25.62
CA GLY A 41 7.16 88.53 -24.72
C GLY A 41 6.67 87.17 -25.24
N VAL A 42 5.43 87.10 -25.73
CA VAL A 42 4.87 85.85 -26.28
C VAL A 42 5.62 85.42 -27.54
N LEU A 43 5.93 86.37 -28.43
CA LEU A 43 6.71 86.10 -29.64
C LEU A 43 8.14 85.63 -29.32
N ALA A 44 8.79 86.24 -28.33
CA ALA A 44 10.12 85.80 -27.87
C ALA A 44 10.09 84.37 -27.29
N ILE A 45 9.06 84.03 -26.51
CA ILE A 45 8.87 82.67 -25.99
C ILE A 45 8.68 81.67 -27.13
N PHE A 46 7.87 82.01 -28.15
CA PHE A 46 7.69 81.15 -29.32
C PHE A 46 8.98 80.96 -30.13
N VAL A 47 9.80 82.00 -30.27
CA VAL A 47 11.10 81.90 -30.96
C VAL A 47 12.07 81.02 -30.15
N ILE A 48 12.15 81.20 -28.84
CA ILE A 48 13.00 80.37 -27.97
C ILE A 48 12.53 78.91 -28.00
N ALA A 49 11.23 78.66 -27.90
CA ALA A 49 10.65 77.34 -27.99
C ALA A 49 10.90 76.71 -29.37
N SER A 50 10.82 77.49 -30.46
CA SER A 50 11.09 77.02 -31.82
C SER A 50 12.56 76.70 -32.05
N VAL A 51 13.49 77.57 -31.60
CA VAL A 51 14.94 77.32 -31.68
C VAL A 51 15.32 76.09 -30.86
N TRP A 52 14.71 75.91 -29.70
CA TRP A 52 14.93 74.74 -28.86
C TRP A 52 14.33 73.47 -29.47
N TYR A 53 13.12 73.55 -30.05
CA TYR A 53 12.51 72.45 -30.80
C TYR A 53 13.39 72.06 -32.00
N ILE A 54 13.91 73.03 -32.74
CA ILE A 54 14.83 72.77 -33.87
C ILE A 54 16.15 72.15 -33.37
N ARG A 55 16.69 72.58 -32.23
CA ARG A 55 17.93 72.02 -31.65
C ARG A 55 17.71 70.60 -31.11
N SER A 56 16.56 70.34 -30.49
CA SER A 56 16.10 69.03 -30.02
C SER A 56 15.85 68.07 -31.19
N VAL A 57 15.18 68.54 -32.25
CA VAL A 57 14.90 67.76 -33.46
C VAL A 57 16.19 67.50 -34.24
N LYS A 58 17.14 68.44 -34.31
CA LYS A 58 18.47 68.19 -34.87
C LYS A 58 19.27 67.18 -34.05
N ALA A 59 19.21 67.22 -32.72
CA ALA A 59 19.82 66.19 -31.87
C ALA A 59 19.19 64.81 -32.12
N ARG A 60 17.87 64.72 -32.30
CA ARG A 60 17.17 63.47 -32.63
C ARG A 60 17.35 62.98 -34.08
N ARG A 61 17.60 63.87 -35.05
CA ARG A 61 17.85 63.51 -36.47
C ARG A 61 19.32 63.15 -36.77
N LEU A 62 20.25 63.43 -35.84
CA LEU A 62 21.67 63.10 -35.95
C LEU A 62 22.06 61.86 -35.12
N GLU A 63 21.11 61.22 -34.42
CA GLU A 63 21.30 59.87 -33.93
C GLU A 63 21.22 58.92 -35.11
N ASP A 64 22.40 58.59 -35.64
CA ASP A 64 22.60 57.64 -36.72
C ASP A 64 21.86 56.33 -36.39
N PRO A 65 20.86 55.89 -37.18
CA PRO A 65 20.14 54.65 -36.90
C PRO A 65 21.07 53.44 -36.76
N ALA A 66 22.25 53.48 -37.38
CA ALA A 66 23.30 52.48 -37.20
C ALA A 66 23.90 52.46 -35.78
N ALA A 67 24.06 53.61 -35.12
CA ALA A 67 24.59 53.69 -33.76
C ALA A 67 23.62 53.10 -32.73
N ARG A 68 22.30 53.31 -32.92
CA ARG A 68 21.26 52.69 -32.06
C ARG A 68 21.22 51.16 -32.17
N VAL A 69 21.49 50.61 -33.36
CA VAL A 69 21.57 49.15 -33.55
C VAL A 69 22.81 48.59 -32.85
N LYS A 70 23.97 49.24 -32.99
CA LYS A 70 25.20 48.87 -32.28
C LYS A 70 25.03 48.91 -30.77
N GLU A 71 24.43 49.97 -30.23
CA GLU A 71 24.17 50.09 -28.79
C GLU A 71 23.26 48.96 -28.29
N ARG A 72 22.22 48.60 -29.06
CA ARG A 72 21.33 47.49 -28.70
C ARG A 72 22.05 46.14 -28.72
N GLU A 73 22.81 45.84 -29.76
CA GLU A 73 23.60 44.61 -29.86
C GLU A 73 24.63 44.54 -28.73
N LEU A 74 25.40 45.61 -28.52
CA LEU A 74 26.40 45.69 -27.44
C LEU A 74 25.79 45.50 -26.05
N ARG A 75 24.66 46.16 -25.76
CA ARG A 75 23.95 45.96 -24.48
C ARG A 75 23.47 44.52 -24.32
N SER A 76 23.12 43.83 -25.41
CA SER A 76 22.79 42.39 -25.38
C SER A 76 24.02 41.55 -25.04
N VAL A 77 25.17 41.83 -25.65
CA VAL A 77 26.43 41.12 -25.37
C VAL A 77 26.87 41.34 -23.93
N CYS A 78 26.84 42.58 -23.42
CA CYS A 78 27.16 42.87 -22.02
C CYS A 78 26.25 42.12 -21.03
N LYS A 79 24.96 41.95 -21.35
CA LYS A 79 24.05 41.14 -20.52
C LYS A 79 24.41 39.66 -20.52
N ASN A 80 24.76 39.11 -21.68
CA ASN A 80 25.20 37.72 -21.78
C ASN A 80 26.52 37.50 -21.04
N PHE A 81 27.45 38.47 -21.10
CA PHE A 81 28.69 38.44 -20.33
C PHE A 81 28.45 38.41 -18.82
N ILE A 82 27.57 39.28 -18.30
CA ILE A 82 27.18 39.25 -16.87
C ILE A 82 26.61 37.89 -16.51
N ARG A 83 25.74 37.33 -17.36
CA ARG A 83 25.16 35.99 -17.14
C ARG A 83 26.23 34.89 -17.08
N LEU A 84 27.24 34.92 -17.96
CA LEU A 84 28.33 33.95 -17.96
C LEU A 84 29.17 34.08 -16.68
N ARG A 85 29.52 35.31 -16.29
CA ARG A 85 30.28 35.58 -15.06
C ARG A 85 29.54 35.12 -13.81
N ASP A 86 28.24 35.43 -13.72
CA ASP A 86 27.40 35.01 -12.60
C ASP A 86 27.30 33.48 -12.54
N ARG A 87 27.23 32.79 -13.69
CA ARG A 87 27.24 31.32 -13.76
C ARG A 87 28.56 30.71 -13.31
N ILE A 88 29.70 31.31 -13.68
CA ILE A 88 31.03 30.85 -13.23
C ILE A 88 31.14 30.98 -11.72
N HIS A 89 30.75 32.13 -11.15
CA HIS A 89 30.79 32.33 -9.70
C HIS A 89 29.82 31.44 -8.95
N ALA A 90 28.62 31.21 -9.48
CA ALA A 90 27.65 30.29 -8.85
C ALA A 90 28.21 28.87 -8.76
N VAL A 91 28.89 28.39 -9.80
CA VAL A 91 29.54 27.06 -9.79
C VAL A 91 30.70 27.02 -8.80
N GLU A 92 31.53 28.06 -8.76
CA GLU A 92 32.66 28.16 -7.83
C GLU A 92 32.20 28.17 -6.37
N GLU A 93 31.14 28.93 -6.04
CA GLU A 93 30.57 29.02 -4.69
C GLU A 93 29.87 27.71 -4.28
N ALA A 94 29.10 27.10 -5.19
CA ALA A 94 28.31 25.92 -4.86
C ALA A 94 29.12 24.63 -4.78
N HIS A 95 30.15 24.48 -5.63
CA HIS A 95 30.88 23.22 -5.82
C HIS A 95 32.39 23.31 -5.60
N SER A 96 32.94 24.50 -5.26
CA SER A 96 34.38 24.72 -5.08
C SER A 96 35.21 24.32 -6.32
N ILE A 97 34.64 24.47 -7.51
CA ILE A 97 35.31 24.20 -8.79
C ILE A 97 35.77 25.51 -9.41
N THR A 98 37.07 25.78 -9.35
CA THR A 98 37.70 26.91 -10.04
C THR A 98 38.30 26.42 -11.37
N ILE A 99 37.94 27.06 -12.49
CA ILE A 99 38.50 26.79 -13.83
C ILE A 99 39.33 28.00 -14.27
N PRO A 100 40.66 28.02 -14.02
CA PRO A 100 41.51 29.19 -14.23
C PRO A 100 41.48 29.72 -15.67
N GLU A 101 41.42 28.83 -16.66
CA GLU A 101 41.38 29.20 -18.07
C GLU A 101 40.11 30.00 -18.41
N SER A 102 38.97 29.64 -17.81
CA SER A 102 37.71 30.36 -18.04
C SER A 102 37.73 31.75 -17.40
N ILE A 103 38.40 31.93 -16.26
CA ILE A 103 38.57 33.26 -15.63
C ILE A 103 39.36 34.18 -16.55
N SER A 104 40.50 33.70 -17.06
CA SER A 104 41.34 34.48 -18.00
C SER A 104 40.63 34.83 -19.32
N GLU A 105 39.76 33.95 -19.82
CA GLU A 105 38.96 34.20 -21.03
C GLU A 105 37.87 35.26 -20.78
N VAL A 106 37.22 35.23 -19.62
CA VAL A 106 36.26 36.24 -19.20
C VAL A 106 36.92 37.61 -19.04
N ASP A 107 38.10 37.68 -18.43
CA ASP A 107 38.87 38.94 -18.31
C ASP A 107 39.25 39.51 -19.69
N ALA A 108 39.61 38.65 -20.65
CA ALA A 108 39.92 39.06 -22.02
C ALA A 108 38.68 39.60 -22.76
N ILE A 109 37.51 38.99 -22.56
CA ILE A 109 36.25 39.45 -23.14
C ILE A 109 35.82 40.77 -22.51
N GLU A 110 36.02 40.96 -21.20
CA GLU A 110 35.75 42.23 -20.53
C GLU A 110 36.59 43.36 -21.14
N GLY A 111 37.88 43.13 -21.37
CA GLY A 111 38.75 44.06 -22.07
C GLY A 111 38.24 44.39 -23.48
N ALA A 112 37.85 43.37 -24.24
CA ALA A 112 37.29 43.56 -25.59
C ALA A 112 35.97 44.35 -25.57
N LEU A 113 35.11 44.14 -24.57
CA LEU A 113 33.86 44.90 -24.37
C LEU A 113 34.13 46.38 -24.09
N GLN A 114 35.15 46.69 -23.28
CA GLN A 114 35.57 48.06 -23.02
C GLN A 114 36.09 48.75 -24.28
N GLU A 115 36.85 48.04 -25.13
CA GLU A 115 37.36 48.56 -26.41
C GLU A 115 36.25 48.90 -27.42
N VAL A 116 35.13 48.16 -27.41
CA VAL A 116 33.96 48.47 -28.27
C VAL A 116 32.98 49.48 -27.64
N GLY A 117 33.30 50.03 -26.47
CA GLY A 117 32.55 51.08 -25.79
C GLY A 117 31.49 50.59 -24.79
N GLY A 118 31.59 49.34 -24.34
CA GLY A 118 30.74 48.74 -23.31
C GLY A 118 31.44 48.72 -21.97
N THR A 119 30.90 49.40 -20.97
CA THR A 119 31.42 49.40 -19.61
C THR A 119 30.40 48.80 -18.65
N ILE A 120 30.86 47.91 -17.79
CA ILE A 120 30.03 47.21 -16.81
C ILE A 120 30.48 47.67 -15.43
N ASP A 121 29.55 48.25 -14.67
CA ASP A 121 29.78 48.57 -13.27
C ASP A 121 29.75 47.27 -12.44
N PRO A 122 30.87 46.85 -11.81
CA PRO A 122 30.94 45.60 -11.09
C PRO A 122 30.02 45.56 -9.86
N GLU A 123 29.68 46.70 -9.24
CA GLU A 123 28.87 46.74 -8.02
C GLU A 123 27.35 46.72 -8.32
N ASN A 124 26.92 47.41 -9.37
CA ASN A 124 25.49 47.56 -9.69
C ASN A 124 25.03 46.72 -10.89
N GLN A 125 25.93 45.95 -11.51
CA GLN A 125 25.71 45.27 -12.80
C GLN A 125 25.13 46.21 -13.88
N SER A 126 25.38 47.51 -13.77
CA SER A 126 24.82 48.50 -14.67
C SER A 126 25.67 48.58 -15.94
N ILE A 127 25.01 48.58 -17.10
CA ILE A 127 25.67 48.63 -18.41
C ILE A 127 25.63 50.08 -18.90
N ASP A 128 26.79 50.71 -18.98
CA ASP A 128 26.96 52.01 -19.63
C ASP A 128 27.62 51.82 -21.00
N CYS A 129 27.09 52.54 -21.99
CA CYS A 129 27.47 52.43 -23.39
C CYS A 129 27.99 53.78 -23.86
N ASP A 130 29.30 53.89 -24.08
CA ASP A 130 29.91 55.14 -24.53
C ASP A 130 29.54 55.42 -26.00
N GLN A 131 28.64 56.39 -26.19
CA GLN A 131 28.15 56.80 -27.50
C GLN A 131 29.23 57.40 -28.42
N GLU A 132 30.32 57.95 -27.88
CA GLU A 132 31.42 58.46 -28.71
C GLU A 132 32.25 57.31 -29.29
N THR A 133 32.57 56.33 -28.45
CA THR A 133 33.32 55.12 -28.84
C THR A 133 32.51 54.25 -29.82
N ILE A 134 31.21 54.03 -29.55
CA ILE A 134 30.32 53.21 -30.41
C ILE A 134 30.19 53.77 -31.85
N LYS A 135 30.31 55.08 -32.03
CA LYS A 135 30.28 55.71 -33.37
C LYS A 135 31.50 55.36 -34.20
N GLY A 136 32.68 55.22 -33.57
CA GLY A 136 33.95 54.88 -34.22
C GLY A 136 34.13 53.39 -34.52
N VAL A 137 33.39 52.52 -33.82
CA VAL A 137 33.53 51.06 -33.91
C VAL A 137 32.62 50.47 -35.00
N THR A 138 33.07 49.41 -35.68
CA THR A 138 32.24 48.72 -36.69
C THR A 138 31.24 47.77 -36.03
N LEU A 139 30.07 47.54 -36.66
CA LEU A 139 29.12 46.52 -36.16
C LEU A 139 29.75 45.12 -36.14
N PHE A 140 30.69 44.87 -37.05
CA PHE A 140 31.44 43.63 -37.12
C PHE A 140 32.30 43.40 -35.87
N ALA A 141 32.92 44.44 -35.31
CA ALA A 141 33.69 44.32 -34.06
C ALA A 141 32.80 43.90 -32.88
N VAL A 142 31.61 44.50 -32.74
CA VAL A 142 30.63 44.10 -31.70
C VAL A 142 30.18 42.64 -31.87
N ARG A 143 29.98 42.20 -33.11
CA ARG A 143 29.60 40.81 -33.42
C ARG A 143 30.74 39.83 -33.20
N ASN A 144 31.98 40.23 -33.45
CA ASN A 144 33.15 39.40 -33.11
C ASN A 144 33.24 39.22 -31.60
N THR A 145 33.09 40.27 -30.80
CA THR A 145 33.06 40.14 -29.33
C THR A 145 31.91 39.26 -28.86
N ALA A 146 30.74 39.33 -29.52
CA ALA A 146 29.63 38.40 -29.26
C ALA A 146 30.00 36.94 -29.57
N GLN A 147 30.64 36.70 -30.72
CA GLN A 147 31.09 35.37 -31.13
C GLN A 147 32.19 34.82 -30.20
N ASP A 148 33.11 35.67 -29.73
CA ASP A 148 34.14 35.30 -28.78
C ASP A 148 33.54 34.94 -27.42
N LEU A 149 32.50 35.68 -26.99
CA LEU A 149 31.72 35.37 -25.78
C LEU A 149 30.98 34.03 -25.90
N ASP A 150 30.28 33.79 -27.01
CA ASP A 150 29.56 32.53 -27.26
C ASP A 150 30.55 31.34 -27.24
N GLN A 151 31.73 31.51 -27.84
CA GLN A 151 32.79 30.48 -27.80
C GLN A 151 33.37 30.26 -26.40
N ALA A 152 33.54 31.33 -25.61
CA ALA A 152 34.01 31.19 -24.23
C ALA A 152 32.98 30.49 -23.35
N GLU A 153 31.69 30.74 -23.57
CA GLU A 153 30.61 30.01 -22.91
C GLU A 153 30.65 28.51 -23.27
N GLU A 154 30.75 28.16 -24.55
CA GLU A 154 30.86 26.76 -24.99
C GLU A 154 32.08 26.06 -24.39
N ARG A 155 33.25 26.72 -24.38
CA ARG A 155 34.49 26.17 -23.78
C ARG A 155 34.37 26.03 -22.27
N PHE A 156 33.74 26.99 -21.59
CA PHE A 156 33.49 26.90 -20.15
C PHE A 156 32.59 25.70 -19.83
N VAL A 157 31.49 25.52 -20.57
CA VAL A 157 30.58 24.37 -20.39
C VAL A 157 31.31 23.04 -20.64
N GLY A 158 32.13 22.95 -21.69
CA GLY A 158 32.95 21.77 -21.94
C GLY A 158 33.95 21.47 -20.81
N ARG A 159 34.66 22.49 -20.31
CA ARG A 159 35.59 22.33 -19.17
C ARG A 159 34.86 21.97 -17.88
N LEU A 160 33.67 22.51 -17.65
CA LEU A 160 32.83 22.20 -16.50
C LEU A 160 32.35 20.75 -16.55
N HIS A 161 31.93 20.27 -17.72
CA HIS A 161 31.59 18.87 -17.95
C HIS A 161 32.77 17.94 -17.62
N ASP A 162 33.96 18.23 -18.13
CA ASP A 162 35.16 17.43 -17.84
C ASP A 162 35.52 17.45 -16.35
N ALA A 163 35.35 18.59 -15.68
CA ALA A 163 35.53 18.72 -14.24
C ALA A 163 34.50 17.89 -13.45
N ALA A 164 33.25 17.84 -13.91
CA ALA A 164 32.19 17.05 -13.30
C ALA A 164 32.45 15.54 -13.41
N ILE A 165 32.87 15.05 -14.58
CA ILE A 165 33.28 13.64 -14.76
C ILE A 165 34.47 13.32 -13.84
N LYS A 166 35.49 14.17 -13.82
CA LYS A 166 36.66 13.97 -12.95
C LYS A 166 36.27 13.95 -11.46
N ARG A 167 35.27 14.76 -11.06
CA ARG A 167 34.75 14.78 -9.69
C ARG A 167 34.01 13.49 -9.35
N ALA A 168 33.32 12.89 -10.31
CA ALA A 168 32.69 11.58 -10.12
C ALA A 168 33.73 10.48 -9.92
N ASP A 169 34.77 10.44 -10.76
CA ASP A 169 35.89 9.50 -10.59
C ASP A 169 36.59 9.68 -9.24
N ASP A 170 36.80 10.93 -8.83
CA ASP A 170 37.38 11.29 -7.52
C ASP A 170 36.47 10.89 -6.33
N THR A 171 35.15 10.81 -6.56
CA THR A 171 34.18 10.33 -5.55
C THR A 171 34.18 8.81 -5.49
N CYS A 172 34.21 8.12 -6.63
CA CYS A 172 34.40 6.67 -6.71
C CYS A 172 35.65 6.24 -5.95
N ALA A 173 36.79 6.90 -6.19
CA ALA A 173 38.05 6.60 -5.51
C ALA A 173 37.98 6.80 -3.98
N LYS A 174 37.24 7.82 -3.51
CA LYS A 174 36.98 8.02 -2.08
C LYS A 174 36.11 6.93 -1.48
N PHE A 175 35.07 6.49 -2.20
CA PHE A 175 34.24 5.38 -1.77
C PHE A 175 35.02 4.06 -1.74
N GLU A 176 35.95 3.86 -2.69
CA GLU A 176 36.89 2.76 -2.64
C GLU A 176 37.78 2.80 -1.40
N THR A 177 38.33 3.97 -1.10
CA THR A 177 39.15 4.17 0.09
C THR A 177 38.39 3.85 1.38
N LEU A 178 37.15 4.34 1.54
CA LEU A 178 36.30 4.05 2.69
C LEU A 178 35.89 2.58 2.78
N SER A 179 35.62 1.96 1.64
CA SER A 179 35.28 0.54 1.52
C SER A 179 36.46 -0.37 1.87
N ASP A 180 37.67 0.00 1.48
CA ASP A 180 38.90 -0.70 1.87
C ASP A 180 39.23 -0.49 3.35
N ALA A 181 38.91 0.69 3.88
CA ALA A 181 38.94 0.97 5.32
C ALA A 181 37.83 0.21 6.08
N GLY A 182 36.82 -0.30 5.36
CA GLY A 182 35.82 -1.31 5.75
C GLY A 182 34.46 -0.78 6.21
N TYR A 183 34.14 0.47 5.84
CA TYR A 183 32.77 0.96 5.79
C TYR A 183 31.97 0.25 4.68
N ASP A 184 30.65 0.11 4.89
CA ASP A 184 29.75 -0.42 3.86
C ASP A 184 29.38 0.70 2.87
N MET A 185 29.87 0.59 1.64
CA MET A 185 29.66 1.57 0.57
C MET A 185 28.89 0.99 -0.63
N ASP A 186 28.39 -0.24 -0.53
CA ASP A 186 27.83 -0.96 -1.67
C ASP A 186 26.59 -0.26 -2.24
N SER A 187 25.70 0.22 -1.37
CA SER A 187 24.51 0.98 -1.77
C SER A 187 24.88 2.27 -2.50
N TYR A 188 25.82 3.05 -1.94
CA TYR A 188 26.27 4.32 -2.50
C TYR A 188 27.05 4.15 -3.81
N ARG A 189 27.82 3.06 -3.97
CA ARG A 189 28.49 2.73 -5.23
C ARG A 189 27.47 2.41 -6.34
N VAL A 190 26.41 1.67 -6.02
CA VAL A 190 25.33 1.39 -6.98
C VAL A 190 24.60 2.67 -7.36
N GLU A 191 24.31 3.54 -6.40
CA GLU A 191 23.66 4.82 -6.65
C GLU A 191 24.54 5.75 -7.51
N LEU A 192 25.84 5.84 -7.21
CA LEU A 192 26.81 6.61 -8.00
C LEU A 192 26.91 6.08 -9.43
N ALA A 193 26.93 4.76 -9.61
CA ALA A 193 26.93 4.12 -10.93
C ALA A 193 25.61 4.33 -11.71
N SER A 194 24.52 4.63 -11.02
CA SER A 194 23.22 4.93 -11.63
C SER A 194 23.10 6.36 -12.14
N LEU A 195 23.99 7.27 -11.70
CA LEU A 195 24.02 8.65 -12.17
C LEU A 195 24.52 8.69 -13.61
N VAL A 196 23.63 9.10 -14.53
CA VAL A 196 23.96 9.24 -15.95
C VAL A 196 24.84 10.49 -16.14
N PRO A 197 25.99 10.39 -16.81
CA PRO A 197 26.80 11.56 -17.14
C PRO A 197 25.95 12.58 -17.93
N PRO A 198 26.03 13.88 -17.59
CA PRO A 198 25.20 14.91 -18.20
C PRO A 198 25.58 15.10 -19.68
N GLU A 199 24.64 15.56 -20.52
CA GLU A 199 25.02 16.06 -21.84
C GLU A 199 25.75 17.42 -21.70
N MET A 200 26.27 17.98 -22.79
CA MET A 200 27.01 19.27 -22.80
C MET A 200 26.10 20.50 -22.55
N GLY A 201 25.12 20.38 -21.67
CA GLY A 201 24.22 21.45 -21.20
C GLY A 201 24.59 21.91 -19.80
N PHE A 202 24.72 23.22 -19.59
CA PHE A 202 25.14 23.76 -18.30
C PHE A 202 24.21 23.39 -17.13
N ASP A 203 22.89 23.54 -17.31
CA ASP A 203 21.93 23.26 -16.24
C ASP A 203 21.96 21.77 -15.85
N GLU A 204 22.17 20.88 -16.83
CA GLU A 204 22.31 19.43 -16.60
C GLU A 204 23.61 19.10 -15.86
N ILE A 205 24.72 19.75 -16.21
CA ILE A 205 26.01 19.55 -15.54
C ILE A 205 25.94 20.04 -14.08
N VAL A 206 25.31 21.18 -13.83
CA VAL A 206 25.12 21.70 -12.46
C VAL A 206 24.22 20.75 -11.66
N GLN A 207 23.11 20.29 -12.24
CA GLN A 207 22.24 19.32 -11.57
C GLN A 207 22.97 18.01 -11.23
N TYR A 208 23.82 17.51 -12.14
CA TYR A 208 24.65 16.34 -11.91
C TYR A 208 25.64 16.57 -10.75
N LEU A 209 26.30 17.74 -10.72
CA LEU A 209 27.20 18.12 -9.62
C LEU A 209 26.47 18.24 -8.27
N ASP A 210 25.25 18.77 -8.26
CA ASP A 210 24.40 18.85 -7.06
C ASP A 210 24.06 17.45 -6.54
N GLN A 211 23.63 16.54 -7.42
CA GLN A 211 23.33 15.15 -7.06
C GLN A 211 24.57 14.44 -6.52
N LEU A 212 25.72 14.63 -7.16
CA LEU A 212 26.98 14.04 -6.75
C LEU A 212 27.43 14.57 -5.39
N LYS A 213 27.25 15.86 -5.13
CA LYS A 213 27.52 16.48 -3.84
C LYS A 213 26.66 15.85 -2.74
N VAL A 214 25.34 15.80 -2.94
CA VAL A 214 24.40 15.21 -1.96
C VAL A 214 24.78 13.77 -1.66
N LEU A 215 25.00 12.96 -2.71
CA LEU A 215 25.37 11.55 -2.56
C LEU A 215 26.68 11.38 -1.77
N THR A 216 27.68 12.21 -2.07
CA THR A 216 28.98 12.18 -1.37
C THR A 216 28.83 12.54 0.10
N GLU A 217 28.09 13.61 0.40
CA GLU A 217 27.88 14.05 1.78
C GLU A 217 27.05 13.04 2.58
N ASP A 218 26.01 12.45 1.99
CA ASP A 218 25.16 11.45 2.64
C ASP A 218 25.94 10.17 2.95
N ALA A 219 26.79 9.72 2.02
CA ALA A 219 27.68 8.58 2.25
C ALA A 219 28.66 8.84 3.42
N LEU A 220 29.29 10.03 3.44
CA LEU A 220 30.22 10.41 4.51
C LEU A 220 29.51 10.52 5.88
N ARG A 221 28.28 11.07 5.93
CA ARG A 221 27.47 11.09 7.15
C ARG A 221 27.06 9.69 7.59
N GLY A 222 26.73 8.80 6.65
CA GLY A 222 26.47 7.39 6.93
C GLY A 222 27.66 6.71 7.61
N CYS A 223 28.88 6.94 7.10
CA CYS A 223 30.11 6.44 7.73
C CYS A 223 30.31 7.00 9.16
N VAL A 224 30.01 8.29 9.38
CA VAL A 224 30.06 8.88 10.73
C VAL A 224 29.11 8.17 11.69
N ASP A 225 27.89 7.86 11.23
CA ASP A 225 26.90 7.18 12.07
C ASP A 225 27.28 5.73 12.36
N ASP A 226 27.87 5.02 11.39
CA ASP A 226 28.43 3.68 11.62
C ASP A 226 29.60 3.71 12.61
N ALA A 227 30.49 4.70 12.48
CA ALA A 227 31.59 4.91 13.43
C ALA A 227 31.05 5.23 14.84
N LYS A 228 30.00 6.05 14.97
CA LYS A 228 29.36 6.36 16.26
C LYS A 228 28.77 5.11 16.90
N LYS A 229 28.00 4.33 16.15
CA LYS A 229 27.43 3.06 16.64
C LYS A 229 28.54 2.14 17.15
N LEU A 230 29.65 2.04 16.42
CA LEU A 230 30.79 1.24 16.86
C LEU A 230 31.48 1.83 18.11
N ALA A 231 31.60 3.15 18.19
CA ALA A 231 32.21 3.85 19.32
C ALA A 231 31.38 3.80 20.60
N GLU A 232 30.05 3.76 20.51
CA GLU A 232 29.13 3.58 21.66
C GLU A 232 29.50 2.36 22.51
N TYR A 233 30.03 1.31 21.89
CA TYR A 233 30.42 0.08 22.59
C TYR A 233 31.75 0.17 23.36
N HIS A 234 32.60 1.18 23.12
CA HIS A 234 33.96 1.15 23.71
C HIS A 234 34.57 2.50 24.08
N THR A 235 34.48 3.52 23.23
CA THR A 235 35.22 4.78 23.41
C THR A 235 34.34 6.00 23.60
N GLY A 236 33.07 5.95 23.17
CA GLY A 236 32.07 7.01 23.31
C GLY A 236 32.31 8.27 22.47
N ASP A 237 33.47 8.40 21.81
CA ASP A 237 33.84 9.57 21.01
C ASP A 237 34.26 9.18 19.59
N THR A 238 33.75 9.93 18.61
CA THR A 238 34.16 9.90 17.20
C THR A 238 34.50 11.31 16.74
N SER A 239 35.26 11.44 15.65
CA SER A 239 35.63 12.72 15.06
C SER A 239 34.49 13.36 14.23
N ALA A 240 33.22 13.07 14.56
CA ALA A 240 32.03 13.52 13.83
C ALA A 240 32.03 15.05 13.58
N ALA A 241 32.40 15.86 14.57
CA ALA A 241 32.47 17.31 14.43
C ALA A 241 33.56 17.77 13.43
N ARG A 242 34.66 17.01 13.31
CA ARG A 242 35.72 17.29 12.34
C ARG A 242 35.29 16.93 10.92
N VAL A 243 34.57 15.81 10.76
CA VAL A 243 33.98 15.41 9.48
C VAL A 243 32.97 16.45 9.02
N GLU A 244 32.04 16.87 9.87
CA GLU A 244 31.04 17.89 9.52
C GLU A 244 31.69 19.24 9.16
N GLY A 245 32.76 19.63 9.87
CA GLY A 245 33.55 20.80 9.50
C GLY A 245 34.19 20.68 8.11
N ALA A 246 34.72 19.50 7.76
CA ALA A 246 35.27 19.24 6.43
C ALA A 246 34.20 19.23 5.32
N LEU A 247 32.99 18.74 5.61
CA LEU A 247 31.84 18.81 4.70
C LEU A 247 31.43 20.26 4.42
N GLN A 248 31.39 21.12 5.45
CA GLN A 248 31.10 22.55 5.29
C GLN A 248 32.16 23.28 4.45
N GLU A 249 33.42 22.86 4.55
CA GLU A 249 34.54 23.34 3.73
C GLU A 249 34.57 22.70 2.32
N GLN A 250 33.69 21.73 2.03
CA GLN A 250 33.68 20.87 0.83
C GLN A 250 35.00 20.11 0.59
N ASP A 251 35.76 19.86 1.66
CA ASP A 251 37.00 19.10 1.66
C ASP A 251 36.73 17.62 1.97
N TYR A 252 36.17 16.92 0.97
CA TYR A 252 35.86 15.49 1.10
C TYR A 252 37.11 14.62 1.32
N GLY A 253 38.30 15.07 0.91
CA GLY A 253 39.54 14.33 1.15
C GLY A 253 39.89 14.28 2.64
N LYS A 254 39.77 15.43 3.32
CA LYS A 254 39.95 15.53 4.77
C LYS A 254 38.88 14.76 5.55
N ALA A 255 37.63 14.76 5.08
CA ALA A 255 36.56 13.97 5.66
C ALA A 255 36.86 12.46 5.62
N VAL A 256 37.26 11.94 4.45
CA VAL A 256 37.65 10.53 4.27
C VAL A 256 38.84 10.17 5.16
N ALA A 257 39.91 10.97 5.16
CA ALA A 257 41.09 10.70 5.98
C ALA A 257 40.76 10.66 7.49
N THR A 258 39.83 11.51 7.94
CA THR A 258 39.36 11.51 9.33
C THR A 258 38.59 10.23 9.66
N LEU A 259 37.70 9.78 8.75
CA LEU A 259 36.94 8.54 8.91
C LEU A 259 37.81 7.29 8.88
N GLU A 260 38.88 7.27 8.08
CA GLU A 260 39.89 6.21 8.07
C GLU A 260 40.64 6.11 9.40
N GLU A 261 41.02 7.26 9.99
CA GLU A 261 41.66 7.31 11.31
C GLU A 261 40.71 6.81 12.41
N ASP A 262 39.45 7.25 12.38
CA ASP A 262 38.42 6.84 13.33
C ASP A 262 38.20 5.31 13.26
N ILE A 263 37.97 4.74 12.06
CA ILE A 263 37.71 3.30 11.93
C ILE A 263 38.95 2.47 12.28
N ALA A 264 40.16 2.91 11.93
CA ALA A 264 41.37 2.20 12.31
C ALA A 264 41.54 2.15 13.83
N THR A 265 41.25 3.26 14.52
CA THR A 265 41.28 3.33 15.98
C THR A 265 40.21 2.42 16.59
N LEU A 266 38.97 2.49 16.09
CA LEU A 266 37.86 1.68 16.56
C LEU A 266 38.10 0.19 16.35
N LYS A 267 38.62 -0.22 15.19
CA LYS A 267 39.02 -1.62 14.90
C LYS A 267 39.95 -2.16 15.96
N THR A 268 40.98 -1.40 16.32
CA THR A 268 41.95 -1.85 17.34
C THR A 268 41.33 -1.93 18.73
N ALA A 269 40.40 -1.03 19.05
CA ALA A 269 39.70 -1.03 20.33
C ALA A 269 38.70 -2.19 20.45
N THR A 270 37.95 -2.50 19.38
CA THR A 270 36.85 -3.48 19.42
C THR A 270 37.22 -4.90 19.00
N GLU A 271 38.49 -5.15 18.63
CA GLU A 271 38.93 -6.46 18.12
C GLU A 271 38.72 -7.63 19.09
N GLU A 272 39.02 -7.42 20.38
CA GLU A 272 38.86 -8.46 21.40
C GLU A 272 37.38 -8.76 21.66
N ASP A 273 36.56 -7.72 21.78
CA ASP A 273 35.11 -7.83 21.96
C ASP A 273 34.46 -8.52 20.76
N PHE A 274 34.87 -8.16 19.55
CA PHE A 274 34.41 -8.81 18.32
C PHE A 274 34.70 -10.31 18.33
N ARG A 275 35.95 -10.70 18.61
CA ARG A 275 36.33 -12.13 18.62
C ARG A 275 35.57 -12.89 19.69
N THR A 276 35.43 -12.30 20.88
CA THR A 276 34.76 -12.95 22.01
C THR A 276 33.27 -13.09 21.76
N TYR A 277 32.60 -12.02 21.32
CA TYR A 277 31.16 -12.04 21.02
C TYR A 277 30.83 -12.96 19.84
N ARG A 278 31.62 -12.90 18.76
CA ARG A 278 31.45 -13.79 17.60
C ARG A 278 31.58 -15.26 18.01
N SER A 279 32.58 -15.60 18.82
CA SER A 279 32.75 -16.98 19.32
C SER A 279 31.56 -17.43 20.17
N SER A 280 31.10 -16.56 21.07
CA SER A 280 29.98 -16.84 21.98
C SER A 280 28.67 -17.04 21.20
N LEU A 281 28.38 -16.16 20.24
CA LEU A 281 27.20 -16.27 19.37
C LEU A 281 27.25 -17.52 18.48
N LEU A 282 28.42 -17.89 17.94
CA LEU A 282 28.56 -19.13 17.18
C LEU A 282 28.30 -20.38 18.06
N SER A 283 28.83 -20.42 19.28
CA SER A 283 28.55 -21.51 20.23
C SER A 283 27.06 -21.57 20.59
N ALA A 284 26.44 -20.41 20.83
CA ALA A 284 25.01 -20.31 21.12
C ALA A 284 24.13 -20.80 19.96
N LEU A 285 24.49 -20.43 18.72
CA LEU A 285 23.83 -20.91 17.51
C LEU A 285 23.99 -22.43 17.34
N ASP A 286 25.17 -23.00 17.64
CA ASP A 286 25.38 -24.45 17.59
C ASP A 286 24.50 -25.20 18.59
N VAL A 287 24.31 -24.65 19.79
CA VAL A 287 23.39 -25.20 20.78
C VAL A 287 21.94 -25.13 20.29
N ALA A 288 21.52 -24.01 19.73
CA ALA A 288 20.15 -23.83 19.22
C ALA A 288 19.84 -24.73 18.01
N ILE A 289 20.78 -24.88 17.07
CA ILE A 289 20.69 -25.80 15.92
C ILE A 289 20.62 -27.25 16.40
N GLY A 290 21.39 -27.60 17.45
CA GLY A 290 21.34 -28.92 18.07
C GLY A 290 19.99 -29.22 18.74
N ALA A 291 19.33 -28.20 19.29
CA ALA A 291 18.03 -28.34 19.94
C ALA A 291 16.86 -28.40 18.93
N THR A 292 16.93 -27.63 17.84
CA THR A 292 15.85 -27.51 16.84
C THR A 292 16.41 -27.33 15.42
N HIS A 293 15.79 -27.98 14.44
CA HIS A 293 16.18 -27.89 13.03
C HIS A 293 15.48 -26.71 12.31
N ASP A 294 15.63 -25.50 12.85
CA ASP A 294 15.09 -24.28 12.25
C ASP A 294 16.12 -23.68 11.26
N GLU A 295 15.71 -23.46 10.01
CA GLU A 295 16.57 -22.98 8.92
C GLU A 295 17.16 -21.59 9.21
N ARG A 296 16.45 -20.76 9.98
CA ARG A 296 16.87 -19.39 10.30
C ARG A 296 18.13 -19.34 11.16
N PHE A 297 18.35 -20.35 12.01
CA PHE A 297 19.59 -20.44 12.78
C PHE A 297 20.80 -20.70 11.88
N ALA A 298 20.63 -21.43 10.77
CA ALA A 298 21.70 -21.63 9.80
C ALA A 298 22.03 -20.31 9.06
N GLU A 299 21.02 -19.50 8.72
CA GLU A 299 21.21 -18.17 8.11
C GLU A 299 21.93 -17.18 9.05
N PHE A 300 21.57 -17.19 10.34
CA PHE A 300 22.31 -16.41 11.35
C PHE A 300 23.76 -16.88 11.43
N LYS A 301 24.00 -18.19 11.44
CA LYS A 301 25.35 -18.75 11.50
C LYS A 301 26.20 -18.37 10.28
N THR A 302 25.65 -18.40 9.07
CA THR A 302 26.39 -17.96 7.87
C THR A 302 26.76 -16.49 7.97
N THR A 303 25.82 -15.64 8.39
CA THR A 303 26.07 -14.19 8.55
C THR A 303 27.20 -13.90 9.54
N VAL A 304 27.23 -14.62 10.68
CA VAL A 304 28.27 -14.47 11.71
C VAL A 304 29.62 -15.04 11.25
N LEU A 305 29.61 -16.07 10.40
CA LEU A 305 30.84 -16.61 9.81
C LEU A 305 31.44 -15.67 8.75
N ASP A 306 30.60 -15.03 7.94
CA ASP A 306 31.00 -14.08 6.90
C ASP A 306 31.58 -12.78 7.48
N ALA A 307 31.13 -12.38 8.67
CA ALA A 307 31.72 -11.29 9.42
C ALA A 307 33.14 -11.65 9.92
N SER A 308 34.16 -11.13 9.23
CA SER A 308 35.57 -11.49 9.44
C SER A 308 36.41 -10.42 10.17
N SER A 309 35.88 -9.21 10.35
CA SER A 309 36.58 -8.05 10.92
C SER A 309 35.76 -7.32 11.99
N SER A 310 36.46 -6.62 12.90
CA SER A 310 35.90 -5.93 14.07
C SER A 310 34.93 -4.79 13.77
N GLU A 311 35.02 -4.19 12.60
CA GLU A 311 34.03 -3.21 12.11
C GLU A 311 32.62 -3.78 11.94
N LYS A 312 32.50 -5.11 11.76
CA LYS A 312 31.21 -5.80 11.68
C LYS A 312 30.61 -6.14 13.04
N LEU A 313 31.21 -5.69 14.15
CA LEU A 313 30.71 -5.95 15.50
C LEU A 313 29.24 -5.51 15.68
N VAL A 314 28.87 -4.34 15.16
CA VAL A 314 27.48 -3.84 15.23
C VAL A 314 26.53 -4.83 14.55
N GLN A 315 26.86 -5.26 13.33
CA GLN A 315 26.07 -6.24 12.58
C GLN A 315 25.93 -7.57 13.33
N ILE A 316 27.01 -8.10 13.91
CA ILE A 316 26.95 -9.37 14.67
C ILE A 316 26.07 -9.20 15.93
N ARG A 317 26.15 -8.04 16.61
CA ARG A 317 25.28 -7.74 17.77
C ARG A 317 23.81 -7.73 17.39
N GLU A 318 23.45 -7.09 16.27
CA GLU A 318 22.09 -7.11 15.72
C GLU A 318 21.61 -8.54 15.41
N VAL A 319 22.49 -9.40 14.87
CA VAL A 319 22.18 -10.82 14.66
C VAL A 319 21.96 -11.54 15.99
N GLY A 320 22.73 -11.22 17.02
CA GLY A 320 22.53 -11.77 18.38
C GLY A 320 21.17 -11.38 18.97
N ASP A 321 20.75 -10.11 18.83
CA ASP A 321 19.42 -9.67 19.27
C ASP A 321 18.30 -10.38 18.51
N ALA A 322 18.46 -10.53 17.20
CA ALA A 322 17.52 -11.26 16.36
C ALA A 322 17.44 -12.75 16.75
N PHE A 323 18.58 -13.36 17.08
CA PHE A 323 18.68 -14.72 17.59
C PHE A 323 17.91 -14.90 18.90
N VAL A 324 18.12 -14.02 19.90
CA VAL A 324 17.42 -14.09 21.19
C VAL A 324 15.91 -13.99 21.00
N LYS A 325 15.44 -13.04 20.19
CA LYS A 325 14.02 -12.87 19.87
C LYS A 325 13.44 -14.10 19.16
N HIS A 326 14.19 -14.71 18.24
CA HIS A 326 13.74 -15.90 17.52
C HIS A 326 13.63 -17.12 18.44
N CYS A 327 14.61 -17.34 19.33
CA CYS A 327 14.56 -18.39 20.35
C CYS A 327 13.32 -18.25 21.26
N GLN A 328 13.03 -17.04 21.75
CA GLN A 328 11.84 -16.81 22.58
C GLN A 328 10.56 -17.07 21.78
N GLY A 329 10.47 -16.60 20.54
CA GLY A 329 9.31 -16.82 19.67
C GLY A 329 9.02 -18.30 19.40
N ILE A 330 10.04 -19.13 19.23
CA ILE A 330 9.87 -20.59 19.08
C ILE A 330 9.32 -21.21 20.37
N VAL A 331 9.88 -20.85 21.52
CA VAL A 331 9.44 -21.38 22.83
C VAL A 331 8.01 -20.98 23.13
N ASP A 332 7.64 -19.72 22.88
CA ASP A 332 6.27 -19.22 23.05
C ASP A 332 5.29 -19.96 22.14
N LEU A 333 5.66 -20.19 20.89
CA LEU A 333 4.85 -20.95 19.94
C LEU A 333 4.62 -22.39 20.46
N MET A 334 5.70 -23.10 20.80
CA MET A 334 5.63 -24.46 21.32
C MET A 334 4.80 -24.56 22.60
N HIS A 335 4.98 -23.61 23.52
CA HIS A 335 4.20 -23.54 24.76
C HIS A 335 2.72 -23.29 24.49
N SER A 336 2.39 -22.36 23.59
CA SER A 336 1.00 -22.07 23.21
C SER A 336 0.30 -23.27 22.56
N GLU A 337 1.02 -24.02 21.71
CA GLU A 337 0.53 -25.25 21.10
C GLU A 337 0.31 -26.35 22.14
N LEU A 338 1.24 -26.48 23.10
CA LEU A 338 1.10 -27.41 24.23
C LEU A 338 -0.16 -27.07 25.03
N VAL A 339 -0.30 -25.83 25.50
CA VAL A 339 -1.45 -25.35 26.29
C VAL A 339 -2.75 -25.57 25.53
N GLY A 340 -2.78 -25.23 24.25
CA GLY A 340 -3.93 -25.47 23.37
C GLY A 340 -4.28 -26.95 23.32
N THR A 341 -3.30 -27.80 23.06
CA THR A 341 -3.52 -29.26 22.94
C THR A 341 -4.01 -29.87 24.25
N GLU A 342 -3.40 -29.52 25.39
CA GLU A 342 -3.82 -30.01 26.71
C GLU A 342 -5.25 -29.57 27.06
N LYS A 343 -5.63 -28.33 26.74
CA LYS A 343 -6.99 -27.85 26.95
C LYS A 343 -8.01 -28.68 26.17
N HIS A 344 -7.73 -28.96 24.90
CA HIS A 344 -8.60 -29.80 24.08
C HIS A 344 -8.66 -31.24 24.63
N ILE A 345 -7.52 -31.82 25.03
CA ILE A 345 -7.53 -33.16 25.66
C ILE A 345 -8.40 -33.15 26.91
N LYS A 346 -8.20 -32.20 27.84
CA LYS A 346 -8.99 -32.08 29.08
C LYS A 346 -10.50 -31.98 28.85
N GLU A 347 -10.92 -31.26 27.81
CA GLU A 347 -12.33 -31.09 27.50
C GLU A 347 -13.02 -32.39 27.05
N PHE A 348 -12.28 -33.29 26.40
CA PHE A 348 -12.84 -34.47 25.74
C PHE A 348 -12.36 -35.80 26.32
N MET A 349 -11.57 -35.79 27.39
CA MET A 349 -10.95 -36.99 27.90
C MET A 349 -11.71 -37.60 29.09
N PRO A 350 -11.91 -38.93 29.11
CA PRO A 350 -12.37 -39.65 30.29
C PRO A 350 -11.47 -39.43 31.52
N PRO A 351 -11.99 -39.31 32.76
CA PRO A 351 -11.20 -39.11 33.97
C PRO A 351 -10.12 -40.18 34.22
N ASP A 352 -10.35 -41.41 33.73
CA ASP A 352 -9.47 -42.57 33.93
C ASP A 352 -8.67 -42.94 32.66
N TYR A 353 -8.59 -42.05 31.67
CA TYR A 353 -7.79 -42.27 30.46
C TYR A 353 -6.28 -42.18 30.75
N PHE A 354 -5.46 -42.90 29.99
CA PHE A 354 -4.01 -43.07 30.22
C PHE A 354 -3.15 -41.81 30.04
N TRP A 355 -3.75 -40.65 29.76
CA TRP A 355 -3.05 -39.38 29.63
C TRP A 355 -3.00 -38.65 30.97
N LYS A 356 -1.83 -38.05 31.25
CA LYS A 356 -1.61 -37.16 32.38
C LYS A 356 -1.14 -35.83 31.84
N GLU A 357 -1.65 -34.76 32.43
CA GLU A 357 -1.20 -33.42 32.14
C GLU A 357 0.31 -33.28 32.39
N SER A 358 1.01 -32.59 31.50
CA SER A 358 2.47 -32.41 31.61
C SER A 358 2.88 -31.56 32.81
N GLY A 359 1.98 -30.71 33.32
CA GLY A 359 2.26 -29.69 34.33
C GLY A 359 3.08 -28.51 33.79
N LEU A 360 3.35 -28.46 32.48
CA LEU A 360 4.13 -27.41 31.83
C LEU A 360 3.24 -26.27 31.28
N SER A 361 1.94 -26.50 31.12
CA SER A 361 0.99 -25.49 30.65
C SER A 361 0.88 -24.28 31.57
N GLU A 362 1.09 -24.48 32.88
CA GLU A 362 1.08 -23.41 33.90
C GLU A 362 2.46 -22.76 34.09
N LYS A 363 3.52 -23.32 33.49
CA LYS A 363 4.88 -22.79 33.60
C LYS A 363 5.06 -21.63 32.63
N GLU A 364 5.58 -20.52 33.13
CA GLU A 364 5.98 -19.38 32.28
C GLU A 364 7.40 -19.61 31.78
N TYR A 365 7.57 -19.70 30.46
CA TYR A 365 8.87 -19.83 29.82
C TYR A 365 9.40 -18.45 29.44
N ARG A 366 10.33 -17.91 30.23
CA ARG A 366 11.16 -16.77 29.83
C ARG A 366 12.60 -17.22 29.75
N LEU A 367 13.22 -17.01 28.60
CA LEU A 367 14.65 -17.29 28.44
C LEU A 367 15.44 -16.31 29.31
N VAL A 368 16.39 -16.82 30.10
CA VAL A 368 17.27 -15.99 30.94
C VAL A 368 18.05 -15.06 30.01
N GLY A 369 17.90 -13.74 30.20
CA GLY A 369 18.45 -12.71 29.30
C GLY A 369 17.42 -12.04 28.37
N ALA A 370 16.23 -12.62 28.17
CA ALA A 370 15.17 -12.04 27.34
C ALA A 370 14.14 -11.17 28.12
N GLY A 371 14.29 -11.07 29.44
CA GLY A 371 13.24 -10.62 30.37
C GLY A 371 13.50 -9.35 31.18
N VAL A 372 14.48 -8.52 30.82
CA VAL A 372 14.63 -7.18 31.41
C VAL A 372 14.23 -6.15 30.35
N ASP A 373 13.48 -5.14 30.76
CA ASP A 373 12.93 -4.07 29.92
C ASP A 373 13.90 -3.61 28.83
N VAL A 374 13.31 -3.23 27.69
CA VAL A 374 13.87 -2.80 26.39
C VAL A 374 15.00 -1.73 26.46
N ASP A 375 15.41 -1.29 27.64
CA ASP A 375 16.44 -0.29 27.90
C ASP A 375 17.69 -0.81 28.66
N VAL A 376 17.83 -2.12 28.91
CA VAL A 376 19.11 -2.68 29.38
C VAL A 376 19.89 -3.23 28.20
N ASP A 377 20.94 -2.49 27.87
CA ASP A 377 22.05 -2.84 26.99
C ASP A 377 22.29 -4.37 26.97
N VAL A 378 22.03 -5.02 25.83
CA VAL A 378 22.46 -6.40 25.52
C VAL A 378 23.99 -6.41 25.30
N GLY A 379 24.69 -5.66 26.15
CA GLY A 379 26.12 -5.43 26.18
C GLY A 379 26.90 -6.60 26.76
N ASP A 380 26.25 -7.45 27.55
CA ASP A 380 26.92 -8.46 28.35
C ASP A 380 27.11 -9.79 27.57
N LEU A 381 28.37 -10.13 27.30
CA LEU A 381 28.82 -11.29 26.52
C LEU A 381 28.23 -12.63 26.99
N GLY A 382 27.85 -12.75 28.27
CA GLY A 382 27.23 -13.95 28.84
C GLY A 382 25.76 -14.16 28.45
N ALA A 383 25.06 -13.13 27.97
CA ALA A 383 23.62 -13.20 27.75
C ALA A 383 23.22 -14.17 26.63
N VAL A 384 23.99 -14.25 25.54
CA VAL A 384 23.61 -15.04 24.35
C VAL A 384 23.79 -16.55 24.59
N GLU A 385 24.86 -16.96 25.28
CA GLU A 385 25.09 -18.35 25.65
C GLU A 385 24.07 -18.83 26.69
N ASP A 386 23.74 -17.98 27.68
CA ASP A 386 22.72 -18.26 28.69
C ASP A 386 21.32 -18.40 28.07
N VAL A 387 20.99 -17.57 27.07
CA VAL A 387 19.76 -17.70 26.28
C VAL A 387 19.73 -19.02 25.54
N ALA A 388 20.82 -19.41 24.86
CA ALA A 388 20.87 -20.67 24.10
C ALA A 388 20.75 -21.89 25.01
N GLY A 389 21.39 -21.88 26.19
CA GLY A 389 21.26 -22.92 27.20
C GLY A 389 19.82 -23.02 27.74
N SER A 390 19.21 -21.88 28.06
CA SER A 390 17.81 -21.81 28.49
C SER A 390 16.85 -22.29 27.40
N PHE A 391 17.12 -21.94 26.13
CA PHE A 391 16.34 -22.35 24.97
C PHE A 391 16.41 -23.87 24.78
N ALA A 392 17.62 -24.45 24.75
CA ALA A 392 17.80 -25.89 24.64
C ALA A 392 17.12 -26.64 25.80
N SER A 393 17.19 -26.11 27.02
CA SER A 393 16.48 -26.68 28.17
C SER A 393 14.96 -26.64 27.97
N ALA A 394 14.40 -25.50 27.57
CA ALA A 394 12.96 -25.34 27.32
C ALA A 394 12.48 -26.29 26.22
N VAL A 395 13.20 -26.37 25.10
CA VAL A 395 12.91 -27.29 24.00
C VAL A 395 12.96 -28.75 24.48
N SER A 396 13.95 -29.12 25.30
CA SER A 396 14.09 -30.49 25.83
C SER A 396 12.92 -30.91 26.74
N GLU A 397 12.28 -29.95 27.41
CA GLU A 397 11.07 -30.19 28.21
C GLU A 397 9.79 -30.21 27.36
N LEU A 398 9.66 -29.24 26.44
CA LEU A 398 8.45 -29.04 25.65
C LEU A 398 8.26 -30.09 24.55
N VAL A 399 9.32 -30.47 23.82
CA VAL A 399 9.19 -31.42 22.69
C VAL A 399 8.62 -32.78 23.14
N PRO A 400 9.12 -33.43 24.20
CA PRO A 400 8.54 -34.70 24.66
C PRO A 400 7.08 -34.55 25.11
N ALA A 401 6.75 -33.48 25.84
CA ALA A 401 5.40 -33.22 26.31
C ALA A 401 4.42 -33.00 25.15
N MET A 402 4.81 -32.19 24.15
CA MET A 402 4.03 -31.98 22.94
C MET A 402 3.82 -33.27 22.17
N ASN A 403 4.84 -34.13 22.04
CA ASN A 403 4.69 -35.43 21.36
C ASN A 403 3.71 -36.36 22.07
N ILE A 404 3.75 -36.43 23.41
CA ILE A 404 2.79 -37.21 24.21
C ILE A 404 1.38 -36.66 24.00
N ASN A 405 1.20 -35.35 24.11
CA ASN A 405 -0.10 -34.69 23.97
C ASN A 405 -0.65 -34.82 22.54
N ASN A 406 0.19 -34.63 21.53
CA ASN A 406 -0.19 -34.81 20.13
C ASN A 406 -0.63 -36.25 19.83
N ASN A 407 0.04 -37.25 20.43
CA ASN A 407 -0.37 -38.65 20.27
C ASN A 407 -1.72 -38.91 20.96
N ALA A 408 -1.89 -38.49 22.22
CA ALA A 408 -3.17 -38.63 22.93
C ALA A 408 -4.32 -37.93 22.17
N TYR A 409 -4.09 -36.71 21.70
CA TYR A 409 -5.07 -35.96 20.91
C TYR A 409 -5.40 -36.65 19.58
N LYS A 410 -4.41 -37.20 18.87
CA LYS A 410 -4.64 -37.97 17.63
C LYS A 410 -5.50 -39.21 17.88
N ILE A 411 -5.29 -39.90 19.00
CA ILE A 411 -6.09 -41.09 19.36
C ILE A 411 -7.52 -40.67 19.68
N LEU A 412 -7.73 -39.67 20.55
CA LEU A 412 -9.06 -39.14 20.85
C LEU A 412 -9.80 -38.68 19.58
N ASN A 413 -9.13 -37.92 18.71
CA ASN A 413 -9.72 -37.43 17.46
C ASN A 413 -10.05 -38.55 16.47
N SER A 414 -9.19 -39.57 16.35
CA SER A 414 -9.42 -40.71 15.47
C SER A 414 -10.55 -41.61 15.96
N TYR A 415 -10.68 -41.75 17.29
CA TYR A 415 -11.73 -42.53 17.94
C TYR A 415 -13.12 -42.03 17.53
N HIS A 416 -13.41 -40.75 17.81
CA HIS A 416 -14.73 -40.15 17.56
C HIS A 416 -15.08 -40.02 16.07
N ARG A 417 -14.07 -39.89 15.19
CA ARG A 417 -14.33 -39.75 13.75
C ARG A 417 -14.60 -41.07 13.04
N THR A 418 -13.83 -42.11 13.37
CA THR A 418 -13.74 -43.31 12.51
C THR A 418 -13.78 -44.62 13.28
N VAL A 419 -13.01 -44.74 14.37
CA VAL A 419 -12.76 -46.05 15.00
C VAL A 419 -13.97 -46.53 15.81
N GLU A 420 -14.69 -45.61 16.48
CA GLU A 420 -15.90 -45.94 17.24
C GLU A 420 -16.94 -46.68 16.40
N ARG A 421 -17.20 -46.21 15.17
CA ARG A 421 -18.13 -46.87 14.24
C ARG A 421 -17.68 -48.26 13.83
N GLN A 422 -16.36 -48.47 13.68
CA GLN A 422 -15.80 -49.77 13.32
C GLN A 422 -15.98 -50.77 14.46
N ILE A 423 -15.67 -50.37 15.70
CA ILE A 423 -15.87 -51.18 16.90
C ILE A 423 -17.34 -51.56 17.04
N ARG A 424 -18.24 -50.57 16.97
CA ARG A 424 -19.68 -50.78 17.07
C ARG A 424 -20.20 -51.77 16.03
N LYS A 425 -19.79 -51.62 14.76
CA LYS A 425 -20.20 -52.53 13.68
C LYS A 425 -19.79 -53.98 13.95
N GLN A 426 -18.58 -54.18 14.46
CA GLN A 426 -18.06 -55.52 14.77
C GLN A 426 -18.73 -56.11 16.01
N LEU A 427 -18.96 -55.31 17.05
CA LEU A 427 -19.72 -55.73 18.23
C LEU A 427 -21.14 -56.18 17.87
N VAL A 428 -21.85 -55.46 17.01
CA VAL A 428 -23.21 -55.85 16.56
C VAL A 428 -23.19 -57.15 15.76
N ALA A 429 -22.18 -57.36 14.93
CA ALA A 429 -22.10 -58.55 14.08
C ALA A 429 -21.69 -59.82 14.84
N HIS A 430 -20.82 -59.68 15.84
CA HIS A 430 -20.11 -60.81 16.44
C HIS A 430 -20.21 -60.89 17.97
N ASN A 431 -20.84 -59.91 18.63
CA ASN A 431 -20.94 -59.74 20.09
C ASN A 431 -19.59 -59.61 20.83
N VAL A 432 -18.47 -59.69 20.10
CA VAL A 432 -17.11 -59.54 20.61
C VAL A 432 -16.23 -58.87 19.56
N VAL A 433 -15.32 -58.00 19.99
CA VAL A 433 -14.27 -57.40 19.16
C VAL A 433 -12.92 -57.61 19.84
N SER A 434 -11.97 -58.17 19.12
CA SER A 434 -10.58 -58.28 19.57
C SER A 434 -9.74 -57.14 19.01
N GLU A 435 -8.60 -56.86 19.65
CA GLU A 435 -7.63 -55.89 19.14
C GLU A 435 -7.17 -56.18 17.71
N SER A 436 -7.05 -57.46 17.33
CA SER A 436 -6.65 -57.86 15.97
C SER A 436 -7.70 -57.56 14.89
N ASP A 437 -8.95 -57.31 15.28
CA ASP A 437 -10.03 -56.97 14.36
C ASP A 437 -9.99 -55.49 13.93
N LEU A 438 -9.25 -54.65 14.67
CA LEU A 438 -9.08 -53.23 14.39
C LEU A 438 -7.74 -52.99 13.65
N LYS A 439 -7.82 -52.51 12.40
CA LYS A 439 -6.64 -52.16 11.59
C LYS A 439 -6.14 -50.74 11.92
N VAL A 440 -5.82 -50.49 13.17
CA VAL A 440 -5.38 -49.19 13.68
C VAL A 440 -4.18 -49.34 14.61
N ALA A 441 -3.37 -48.30 14.78
CA ALA A 441 -2.34 -48.27 15.81
C ALA A 441 -3.01 -48.18 17.19
N HIS A 442 -2.46 -48.83 18.22
CA HIS A 442 -3.01 -48.82 19.59
C HIS A 442 -4.48 -49.32 19.71
N PRO A 443 -4.83 -50.52 19.18
CA PRO A 443 -6.20 -51.01 19.17
C PRO A 443 -6.81 -51.17 20.57
N GLY A 444 -6.03 -51.61 21.58
CA GLY A 444 -6.50 -51.75 22.95
C GLY A 444 -6.96 -50.43 23.57
N GLU A 445 -6.26 -49.33 23.28
CA GLU A 445 -6.61 -47.99 23.76
C GLU A 445 -7.97 -47.52 23.21
N PHE A 446 -8.30 -47.88 21.97
CA PHE A 446 -9.61 -47.57 21.38
C PHE A 446 -10.74 -48.44 21.94
N LEU A 447 -10.48 -49.71 22.24
CA LEU A 447 -11.46 -50.58 22.89
C LEU A 447 -11.77 -50.13 24.32
N HIS A 448 -10.75 -49.69 25.06
CA HIS A 448 -10.90 -49.12 26.40
C HIS A 448 -11.68 -47.78 26.37
N LEU A 449 -11.47 -46.94 25.34
CA LEU A 449 -12.31 -45.75 25.12
C LEU A 449 -13.78 -46.12 24.86
N TYR A 450 -14.01 -47.20 24.12
CA TYR A 450 -15.37 -47.66 23.84
C TYR A 450 -16.09 -48.11 25.09
N ASP A 451 -15.46 -48.94 25.94
CA ASP A 451 -16.00 -49.33 27.25
C ASP A 451 -16.38 -48.12 28.11
N TYR A 452 -15.53 -47.09 28.14
CA TYR A 452 -15.82 -45.89 28.92
C TYR A 452 -17.05 -45.11 28.42
N TYR A 453 -17.17 -44.91 27.10
CA TYR A 453 -18.26 -44.11 26.53
C TYR A 453 -19.57 -44.89 26.36
N HIS A 454 -19.51 -46.21 26.31
CA HIS A 454 -20.65 -47.07 25.97
C HIS A 454 -20.91 -48.09 27.09
N PRO A 455 -21.88 -47.83 27.98
CA PRO A 455 -22.16 -48.70 29.14
C PRO A 455 -22.79 -50.05 28.75
N ASP A 456 -23.02 -50.30 27.46
CA ASP A 456 -23.55 -51.54 26.91
C ASP A 456 -22.44 -52.54 26.52
N ALA A 457 -21.17 -52.13 26.60
CA ALA A 457 -20.01 -52.98 26.38
C ALA A 457 -19.11 -53.03 27.62
N SER A 458 -18.23 -54.02 27.68
CA SER A 458 -17.19 -54.12 28.72
C SER A 458 -15.90 -54.65 28.11
N TYR A 459 -14.78 -53.96 28.36
CA TYR A 459 -13.47 -54.34 27.87
C TYR A 459 -12.74 -55.22 28.88
N HIS A 460 -12.17 -56.32 28.41
CA HIS A 460 -11.35 -57.22 29.20
C HIS A 460 -9.89 -57.10 28.77
N GLU A 461 -9.15 -56.26 29.49
CA GLU A 461 -7.74 -55.93 29.22
C GLU A 461 -6.86 -57.20 29.14
N ASP A 462 -7.03 -58.15 30.06
CA ASP A 462 -6.27 -59.43 30.08
C ASP A 462 -6.44 -60.28 28.81
N LYS A 463 -7.54 -60.07 28.08
CA LYS A 463 -7.88 -60.83 26.86
C LYS A 463 -7.77 -59.99 25.60
N GLY A 464 -7.61 -58.67 25.71
CA GLY A 464 -7.66 -57.74 24.57
C GLY A 464 -8.98 -57.80 23.81
N THR A 465 -10.10 -58.08 24.50
CA THR A 465 -11.42 -58.24 23.88
C THR A 465 -12.48 -57.38 24.55
N LEU A 466 -13.33 -56.76 23.73
CA LEU A 466 -14.50 -55.99 24.13
C LEU A 466 -15.75 -56.84 23.88
N HIS A 467 -16.62 -56.97 24.88
CA HIS A 467 -17.85 -57.76 24.80
C HIS A 467 -19.08 -56.89 25.01
N LEU A 468 -20.17 -57.20 24.30
CA LEU A 468 -21.48 -56.62 24.61
C LEU A 468 -22.06 -57.27 25.88
N LEU A 469 -22.63 -56.49 26.80
CA LEU A 469 -23.21 -57.00 28.04
C LEU A 469 -24.55 -57.71 27.80
N GLU A 470 -24.83 -58.81 28.52
CA GLU A 470 -26.09 -59.57 28.38
C GLU A 470 -27.31 -58.70 28.74
N GLY A 471 -28.23 -58.55 27.79
CA GLY A 471 -29.43 -57.73 27.96
C GLY A 471 -29.30 -56.29 27.43
N ALA A 472 -28.12 -55.90 26.95
CA ALA A 472 -27.96 -54.77 26.05
C ALA A 472 -28.76 -55.04 24.77
N LYS A 473 -30.05 -54.70 24.77
CA LYS A 473 -30.76 -54.52 23.50
C LYS A 473 -30.04 -53.39 22.80
N THR A 474 -29.47 -53.66 21.63
CA THR A 474 -29.13 -52.63 20.66
C THR A 474 -30.39 -51.79 20.49
N ILE A 475 -30.43 -50.64 21.16
CA ILE A 475 -31.52 -49.70 20.92
C ILE A 475 -31.14 -49.05 19.60
N GLU A 476 -31.62 -49.65 18.51
CA GLU A 476 -31.92 -48.88 17.32
C GLU A 476 -32.96 -47.86 17.78
N ASN A 477 -32.49 -46.66 18.15
CA ASN A 477 -33.33 -45.48 18.36
C ASN A 477 -33.26 -44.70 17.04
N PRO A 478 -34.00 -45.12 15.99
CA PRO A 478 -34.10 -44.31 14.80
C PRO A 478 -34.79 -43.00 15.18
N LEU A 479 -34.09 -41.90 15.00
CA LEU A 479 -34.65 -40.57 15.16
C LEU A 479 -35.35 -40.19 13.86
N ALA A 480 -36.66 -40.01 13.90
CA ALA A 480 -37.40 -39.41 12.79
C ALA A 480 -37.43 -37.90 12.94
N ILE A 481 -37.01 -37.17 11.90
CA ILE A 481 -37.12 -35.72 11.80
C ILE A 481 -38.17 -35.41 10.73
N ALA A 482 -39.35 -34.98 11.16
CA ALA A 482 -40.45 -34.60 10.29
C ALA A 482 -40.39 -33.10 10.00
N VAL A 483 -40.37 -32.73 8.71
CA VAL A 483 -40.28 -31.33 8.27
C VAL A 483 -41.57 -30.97 7.53
N SER A 484 -42.26 -29.96 8.05
CA SER A 484 -43.54 -29.45 7.53
C SER A 484 -43.47 -27.94 7.28
N ASP A 485 -44.35 -27.41 6.44
CA ASP A 485 -44.56 -25.96 6.31
C ASP A 485 -45.62 -25.45 7.30
N ALA A 486 -45.73 -24.12 7.42
CA ALA A 486 -46.70 -23.47 8.31
C ALA A 486 -48.18 -23.81 8.00
N ASP A 487 -48.47 -24.33 6.80
CA ASP A 487 -49.79 -24.77 6.37
C ASP A 487 -50.02 -26.28 6.61
N GLY A 488 -49.04 -26.98 7.19
CA GLY A 488 -49.07 -28.41 7.49
C GLY A 488 -48.70 -29.32 6.33
N GLY A 489 -48.18 -28.77 5.23
CA GLY A 489 -47.66 -29.52 4.08
C GLY A 489 -46.28 -30.12 4.35
N LEU A 490 -46.08 -31.37 3.98
CA LEU A 490 -44.79 -32.08 4.15
C LEU A 490 -43.74 -31.54 3.17
N VAL A 491 -42.52 -31.31 3.66
CA VAL A 491 -41.44 -30.69 2.87
C VAL A 491 -40.44 -31.76 2.43
N GLU A 492 -40.57 -32.21 1.18
CA GLU A 492 -39.61 -33.12 0.52
C GLU A 492 -38.30 -32.40 0.16
N GLY A 493 -37.16 -33.07 0.34
CA GLY A 493 -35.86 -32.58 -0.10
C GLY A 493 -35.23 -31.53 0.83
N ALA A 494 -35.75 -31.35 2.04
CA ALA A 494 -35.15 -30.49 3.06
C ALA A 494 -33.86 -31.12 3.58
N LYS A 495 -32.77 -30.34 3.57
CA LYS A 495 -31.48 -30.74 4.09
C LYS A 495 -31.47 -30.58 5.60
N VAL A 496 -31.29 -31.68 6.32
CA VAL A 496 -31.21 -31.74 7.78
C VAL A 496 -29.75 -31.95 8.18
N THR A 497 -29.22 -31.05 8.98
CA THR A 497 -27.84 -31.09 9.47
C THR A 497 -27.85 -31.15 11.00
N LEU A 498 -27.25 -32.18 11.58
CA LEU A 498 -27.06 -32.31 13.02
C LEU A 498 -25.58 -32.23 13.36
N THR A 499 -25.22 -31.35 14.29
CA THR A 499 -23.86 -31.20 14.79
C THR A 499 -23.90 -31.33 16.31
N HIS A 500 -23.18 -32.31 16.86
CA HIS A 500 -23.08 -32.48 18.32
C HIS A 500 -22.49 -31.21 18.96
N GLU A 501 -23.11 -30.69 20.02
CA GLU A 501 -22.67 -29.46 20.69
C GLU A 501 -21.44 -29.68 21.58
N SER A 502 -21.15 -30.92 21.96
CA SER A 502 -20.00 -31.30 22.79
C SER A 502 -19.19 -32.41 22.13
N GLY A 503 -17.92 -32.15 21.81
CA GLY A 503 -17.02 -33.09 21.13
C GLY A 503 -16.49 -32.53 19.80
N ILE A 504 -15.59 -33.27 19.15
CA ILE A 504 -15.09 -32.94 17.81
C ILE A 504 -16.22 -33.24 16.80
N GLY A 505 -17.01 -32.21 16.50
CA GLY A 505 -18.31 -32.25 15.82
C GLY A 505 -18.43 -33.20 14.64
N VAL A 506 -19.02 -34.37 14.88
CA VAL A 506 -19.58 -35.21 13.82
C VAL A 506 -20.80 -34.48 13.26
N THR A 507 -20.65 -33.91 12.07
CA THR A 507 -21.75 -33.29 11.34
C THR A 507 -22.43 -34.34 10.48
N MET A 508 -23.67 -34.66 10.80
CA MET A 508 -24.49 -35.59 10.03
C MET A 508 -25.41 -34.81 9.10
N ASN A 509 -25.47 -35.21 7.83
CA ASN A 509 -26.29 -34.55 6.81
C ASN A 509 -27.28 -35.56 6.23
N TYR A 510 -28.56 -35.20 6.23
CA TYR A 510 -29.66 -35.99 5.69
C TYR A 510 -30.56 -35.13 4.82
N VAL A 511 -31.41 -35.78 4.02
CA VAL A 511 -32.39 -35.13 3.16
C VAL A 511 -33.75 -35.80 3.40
N THR A 512 -34.81 -35.02 3.56
CA THR A 512 -36.16 -35.57 3.76
C THR A 512 -36.71 -36.24 2.49
N GLY A 513 -37.43 -37.34 2.68
CA GLY A 513 -38.11 -38.09 1.62
C GLY A 513 -39.43 -37.45 1.17
N GLU A 514 -40.17 -38.14 0.29
CA GLU A 514 -41.49 -37.70 -0.22
C GLU A 514 -42.54 -37.52 0.89
N ASP A 515 -42.35 -38.18 2.03
CA ASP A 515 -43.15 -38.07 3.24
C ASP A 515 -42.72 -36.90 4.16
N GLY A 516 -41.76 -36.07 3.74
CA GLY A 516 -41.22 -34.96 4.52
C GLY A 516 -40.39 -35.39 5.73
N CYS A 517 -40.04 -36.67 5.85
CA CYS A 517 -39.32 -37.22 6.99
C CYS A 517 -37.88 -37.60 6.62
N ALA A 518 -36.96 -37.41 7.55
CA ALA A 518 -35.60 -37.95 7.51
C ALA A 518 -35.39 -38.87 8.71
N THR A 519 -35.06 -40.14 8.47
CA THR A 519 -34.82 -41.12 9.52
C THR A 519 -33.33 -41.32 9.74
N ILE A 520 -32.89 -41.19 10.99
CA ILE A 520 -31.49 -41.31 11.40
C ILE A 520 -31.38 -42.53 12.30
N GLU A 521 -30.79 -43.62 11.78
CA GLU A 521 -30.80 -44.93 12.44
C GLU A 521 -30.17 -44.93 13.84
N ASN A 522 -29.14 -44.09 14.07
CA ASN A 522 -28.53 -43.96 15.39
C ASN A 522 -27.75 -42.64 15.55
N PRO A 523 -28.41 -41.55 15.98
CA PRO A 523 -27.74 -40.25 16.07
C PRO A 523 -26.73 -40.16 17.23
N GLY A 524 -26.81 -41.06 18.22
CA GLY A 524 -26.09 -40.97 19.50
C GLY A 524 -26.83 -40.10 20.52
N ASP A 525 -26.43 -40.23 21.79
CA ASP A 525 -27.00 -39.44 22.90
C ASP A 525 -26.25 -38.10 23.06
N GLY A 526 -26.96 -37.06 23.52
CA GLY A 526 -26.35 -35.76 23.80
C GLY A 526 -27.11 -34.57 23.23
N ARG A 527 -26.51 -33.37 23.32
CA ARG A 527 -27.08 -32.13 22.77
C ARG A 527 -26.54 -31.90 21.37
N TYR A 528 -27.40 -31.58 20.42
CA TYR A 528 -27.06 -31.34 19.04
C TYR A 528 -27.64 -30.01 18.58
N ARG A 529 -26.84 -29.26 17.83
CA ARG A 529 -27.31 -28.17 17.00
C ARG A 529 -27.91 -28.76 15.72
N LEU A 530 -29.19 -28.48 15.50
CA LEU A 530 -29.99 -28.92 14.37
C LEU A 530 -30.20 -27.74 13.42
N ILE A 531 -29.83 -27.91 12.16
CA ILE A 531 -30.04 -26.93 11.10
C ILE A 531 -30.84 -27.61 9.99
N VAL A 532 -31.97 -27.01 9.61
CA VAL A 532 -32.79 -27.49 8.49
C VAL A 532 -32.92 -26.40 7.45
N ASP A 533 -32.58 -26.76 6.22
CA ASP A 533 -32.54 -25.86 5.07
C ASP A 533 -33.30 -26.45 3.89
N ALA A 534 -34.16 -25.65 3.27
CA ALA A 534 -34.95 -26.04 2.10
C ALA A 534 -35.17 -24.82 1.20
N ALA A 535 -35.06 -24.99 -0.11
CA ALA A 535 -34.96 -23.88 -1.07
C ALA A 535 -36.14 -22.88 -1.09
N GLN A 536 -37.32 -23.27 -0.59
CA GLN A 536 -38.54 -22.43 -0.51
C GLN A 536 -38.77 -21.82 0.88
N TYR A 537 -37.88 -22.10 1.84
CA TYR A 537 -38.12 -21.85 3.25
C TYR A 537 -36.95 -21.17 3.94
N ARG A 538 -37.23 -20.44 5.01
CA ARG A 538 -36.19 -19.88 5.87
C ARG A 538 -35.47 -21.02 6.58
N ARG A 539 -34.14 -20.90 6.64
CA ARG A 539 -33.29 -21.81 7.40
C ARG A 539 -33.75 -21.82 8.86
N HIS A 540 -34.05 -23.00 9.36
CA HIS A 540 -34.39 -23.23 10.75
C HIS A 540 -33.16 -23.72 11.51
N GLU A 541 -32.96 -23.21 12.72
CA GLU A 541 -31.85 -23.60 13.59
C GLU A 541 -32.37 -23.75 15.02
N ASP A 542 -32.08 -24.90 15.64
CA ASP A 542 -32.50 -25.23 16.99
C ASP A 542 -31.44 -26.11 17.71
N THR A 543 -31.59 -26.28 19.01
CA THR A 543 -30.80 -27.20 19.83
C THR A 543 -31.68 -28.32 20.35
N VAL A 544 -31.33 -29.57 20.01
CA VAL A 544 -32.09 -30.77 20.37
C VAL A 544 -31.30 -31.67 21.30
N VAL A 545 -31.98 -32.33 22.24
CA VAL A 545 -31.36 -33.25 23.20
C VAL A 545 -31.86 -34.67 22.91
N LEU A 546 -30.92 -35.59 22.66
CA LEU A 546 -31.18 -36.98 22.34
C LEU A 546 -30.87 -37.90 23.55
N PRO A 547 -31.61 -39.01 23.73
CA PRO A 547 -32.51 -39.63 22.76
C PRO A 547 -33.90 -38.97 22.68
N ALA A 548 -34.35 -38.71 21.45
CA ALA A 548 -35.72 -38.29 21.13
C ALA A 548 -36.33 -39.29 20.14
N HIS A 549 -37.65 -39.52 20.24
CA HIS A 549 -38.35 -40.44 19.34
C HIS A 549 -38.69 -39.78 17.99
N GLU A 550 -39.03 -38.49 18.03
CA GLU A 550 -39.38 -37.70 16.84
C GLU A 550 -39.08 -36.23 17.10
N ILE A 551 -38.58 -35.52 16.09
CA ILE A 551 -38.43 -34.07 16.08
C ILE A 551 -39.27 -33.52 14.93
N ALA A 552 -40.27 -32.71 15.25
CA ALA A 552 -41.10 -32.04 14.26
C ALA A 552 -40.64 -30.59 14.08
N ILE A 553 -40.35 -30.21 12.83
CA ILE A 553 -39.87 -28.88 12.46
C ILE A 553 -40.88 -28.27 11.50
N THR A 554 -41.27 -27.03 11.80
CA THR A 554 -42.11 -26.24 10.90
C THR A 554 -41.26 -25.14 10.27
N LEU A 555 -41.17 -25.16 8.95
CA LEU A 555 -40.43 -24.20 8.15
C LEU A 555 -41.33 -23.05 7.68
N GLU A 556 -40.85 -21.83 7.84
CA GLU A 556 -41.52 -20.63 7.33
C GLU A 556 -41.17 -20.40 5.85
N ARG A 557 -42.16 -20.15 4.99
CA ARG A 557 -41.91 -19.87 3.56
C ARG A 557 -41.16 -18.54 3.38
N LEU A 558 -40.21 -18.53 2.44
CA LEU A 558 -39.51 -17.30 2.05
C LEU A 558 -40.47 -16.33 1.33
N GLY A 559 -40.52 -15.08 1.76
CA GLY A 559 -41.19 -14.03 1.00
C GLY A 559 -40.45 -13.68 -0.30
N LEU A 560 -41.14 -13.10 -1.29
CA LEU A 560 -40.54 -12.71 -2.59
C LEU A 560 -39.28 -11.83 -2.42
N LYS A 561 -39.31 -10.95 -1.42
CA LYS A 561 -38.17 -10.11 -1.02
C LYS A 561 -36.98 -10.92 -0.52
N ASP A 562 -37.22 -11.88 0.38
CA ASP A 562 -36.18 -12.72 0.96
C ASP A 562 -35.59 -13.65 -0.12
N TYR A 563 -36.41 -14.09 -1.06
CA TYR A 563 -36.01 -14.91 -2.21
C TYR A 563 -35.13 -14.14 -3.21
N LEU A 564 -35.52 -12.92 -3.60
CA LEU A 564 -34.77 -12.08 -4.54
C LEU A 564 -33.49 -11.50 -3.93
N CYS A 565 -33.48 -11.30 -2.60
CA CYS A 565 -32.37 -10.66 -1.92
C CYS A 565 -31.39 -11.60 -1.23
N ARG A 566 -31.76 -12.82 -0.84
CA ARG A 566 -30.88 -13.84 -0.20
C ARG A 566 -29.90 -13.21 0.82
N GLU A 567 -30.45 -12.56 1.85
CA GLU A 567 -29.71 -11.83 2.92
C GLU A 567 -28.97 -10.54 2.50
N LYS A 568 -28.90 -10.22 1.20
CA LYS A 568 -28.21 -9.03 0.66
C LYS A 568 -29.04 -7.75 0.75
N ALA A 569 -30.31 -7.83 1.16
CA ALA A 569 -31.24 -6.71 1.21
C ALA A 569 -30.70 -5.52 2.03
N GLN A 570 -30.10 -5.81 3.19
CA GLN A 570 -29.59 -4.78 4.08
C GLN A 570 -28.37 -4.05 3.48
N SER A 571 -27.42 -4.81 2.92
CA SER A 571 -26.25 -4.24 2.24
C SER A 571 -26.63 -3.32 1.08
N ILE A 572 -27.67 -3.67 0.32
CA ILE A 572 -28.20 -2.83 -0.74
C ILE A 572 -28.90 -1.59 -0.18
N LYS A 573 -29.69 -1.72 0.91
CA LYS A 573 -30.35 -0.58 1.57
C LYS A 573 -29.35 0.42 2.14
N ASP A 574 -28.31 -0.05 2.82
CA ASP A 574 -27.28 0.78 3.44
C ASP A 574 -26.50 1.61 2.40
N ASN A 575 -26.34 1.05 1.20
CA ASN A 575 -25.65 1.69 0.08
C ASN A 575 -26.60 2.21 -1.01
N LEU A 576 -27.92 2.23 -0.74
CA LEU A 576 -28.94 2.48 -1.76
C LEU A 576 -28.73 3.84 -2.43
N LYS A 577 -28.37 4.88 -1.69
CA LYS A 577 -28.08 6.22 -2.26
C LYS A 577 -26.97 6.19 -3.31
N ARG A 578 -25.95 5.34 -3.10
CA ARG A 578 -24.80 5.21 -4.01
C ARG A 578 -25.15 4.41 -5.27
N TYR A 579 -25.99 3.38 -5.15
CA TYR A 579 -26.39 2.55 -6.27
C TYR A 579 -27.58 3.13 -7.06
N ALA A 580 -28.48 3.82 -6.37
CA ALA A 580 -29.65 4.46 -6.96
C ALA A 580 -29.29 5.68 -7.80
N SER A 581 -28.19 6.39 -7.51
CA SER A 581 -27.84 7.62 -8.24
C SER A 581 -27.61 7.38 -9.73
N ASP A 582 -26.99 6.26 -10.10
CA ASP A 582 -26.73 5.91 -11.49
C ASP A 582 -28.02 5.48 -12.19
N VAL A 583 -28.86 4.68 -11.52
CA VAL A 583 -30.16 4.22 -12.01
C VAL A 583 -31.14 5.39 -12.18
N LEU A 584 -31.23 6.29 -11.20
CA LEU A 584 -32.10 7.47 -11.24
C LEU A 584 -31.63 8.51 -12.26
N ARG A 585 -30.32 8.68 -12.45
CA ARG A 585 -29.78 9.57 -13.49
C ARG A 585 -30.07 9.05 -14.89
N GLU A 586 -29.96 7.74 -15.09
CA GLU A 586 -30.32 7.14 -16.37
C GLU A 586 -31.84 7.21 -16.60
N LEU A 587 -32.66 6.90 -15.59
CA LEU A 587 -34.12 7.12 -15.63
C LEU A 587 -34.48 8.57 -15.98
N ALA A 588 -33.79 9.56 -15.41
CA ALA A 588 -34.03 10.97 -15.71
C ALA A 588 -33.61 11.36 -17.14
N ARG A 589 -32.68 10.62 -17.75
CA ARG A 589 -32.15 10.87 -19.09
C ARG A 589 -32.96 10.18 -20.19
N SER A 590 -33.34 8.91 -19.99
CA SER A 590 -33.97 8.06 -21.01
C SER A 590 -35.43 7.72 -20.70
N GLY A 591 -35.91 8.01 -19.49
CA GLY A 591 -37.22 7.59 -18.99
C GLY A 591 -37.33 6.11 -18.63
N VAL A 592 -36.32 5.27 -18.96
CA VAL A 592 -36.35 3.80 -18.85
C VAL A 592 -34.95 3.26 -18.55
N VAL A 593 -34.82 2.27 -17.65
CA VAL A 593 -33.53 1.62 -17.32
C VAL A 593 -33.66 0.10 -17.31
N SER A 594 -32.74 -0.59 -18.00
CA SER A 594 -32.69 -2.05 -18.13
C SER A 594 -31.67 -2.68 -17.17
N SER A 595 -31.89 -3.95 -16.80
CA SER A 595 -30.96 -4.80 -16.02
C SER A 595 -29.62 -5.04 -16.73
N GLY A 596 -29.60 -4.86 -18.06
CA GLY A 596 -28.42 -4.93 -18.92
C GLY A 596 -27.53 -3.68 -18.89
N TYR A 597 -27.98 -2.58 -18.28
CA TYR A 597 -27.18 -1.37 -18.13
C TYR A 597 -25.94 -1.64 -17.26
N GLU A 598 -24.79 -1.04 -17.61
CA GLU A 598 -23.57 -1.12 -16.80
C GLU A 598 -23.75 -0.39 -15.47
N MET A 599 -24.23 -1.14 -14.47
CA MET A 599 -24.30 -0.67 -13.10
C MET A 599 -23.01 -1.01 -12.37
N ARG A 600 -22.56 -0.11 -11.49
CA ARG A 600 -21.44 -0.32 -10.54
C ARG A 600 -21.80 -1.30 -9.40
N ILE A 601 -22.65 -2.28 -9.69
CA ILE A 601 -23.04 -3.35 -8.78
C ILE A 601 -22.94 -4.69 -9.52
N THR A 602 -22.45 -5.70 -8.80
CA THR A 602 -22.33 -7.06 -9.31
C THR A 602 -23.69 -7.58 -9.78
N ARG A 603 -23.68 -8.36 -10.87
CA ARG A 603 -24.89 -8.81 -11.58
C ARG A 603 -25.91 -9.48 -10.65
N GLU A 604 -25.41 -10.25 -9.67
CA GLU A 604 -26.22 -10.99 -8.68
C GLU A 604 -27.03 -10.09 -7.73
N TYR A 605 -26.68 -8.82 -7.58
CA TYR A 605 -27.34 -7.89 -6.64
C TYR A 605 -28.34 -6.97 -7.36
N ARG A 606 -28.40 -7.01 -8.69
CA ARG A 606 -29.24 -6.11 -9.51
C ARG A 606 -30.73 -6.35 -9.30
N ALA A 607 -31.17 -7.61 -9.21
CA ALA A 607 -32.58 -7.94 -8.99
C ALA A 607 -33.08 -7.44 -7.62
N CYS A 608 -32.29 -7.62 -6.57
CA CYS A 608 -32.60 -7.11 -5.23
C CYS A 608 -32.56 -5.56 -5.19
N LEU A 609 -31.60 -4.91 -5.88
CA LEU A 609 -31.55 -3.45 -6.00
C LEU A 609 -32.78 -2.86 -6.69
N LEU A 610 -33.21 -3.45 -7.82
CA LEU A 610 -34.39 -2.98 -8.55
C LEU A 610 -35.68 -3.19 -7.74
N TYR A 611 -35.80 -4.32 -7.04
CA TYR A 611 -36.93 -4.60 -6.14
C TYR A 611 -36.98 -3.57 -4.98
N ILE A 612 -35.86 -3.29 -4.32
CA ILE A 612 -35.78 -2.30 -3.23
C ILE A 612 -36.05 -0.87 -3.75
N LEU A 613 -35.56 -0.51 -4.94
CA LEU A 613 -35.83 0.80 -5.54
C LEU A 613 -37.31 1.00 -5.90
N ALA A 614 -37.97 -0.07 -6.37
CA ALA A 614 -39.40 -0.06 -6.66
C ALA A 614 -40.25 0.19 -5.40
N GLU A 615 -39.86 -0.42 -4.26
CA GLU A 615 -40.52 -0.19 -2.97
C GLU A 615 -40.32 1.25 -2.47
N GLU A 616 -39.12 1.81 -2.62
CA GLU A 616 -38.75 3.13 -2.07
C GLU A 616 -39.25 4.32 -2.90
N TYR A 617 -39.52 4.13 -4.19
CA TYR A 617 -40.01 5.18 -5.09
C TYR A 617 -41.35 4.78 -5.73
N PRO A 618 -42.50 5.08 -5.11
CA PRO A 618 -43.82 4.59 -5.56
C PRO A 618 -44.29 5.15 -6.91
N ASN A 619 -43.61 6.16 -7.46
CA ASN A 619 -43.89 6.73 -8.78
C ASN A 619 -43.12 6.03 -9.93
N LEU A 620 -42.22 5.11 -9.60
CA LEU A 620 -41.57 4.25 -10.59
C LEU A 620 -42.59 3.21 -11.08
N ARG A 621 -43.03 3.37 -12.33
CA ARG A 621 -43.93 2.45 -13.02
C ARG A 621 -43.22 1.81 -14.20
N PHE A 622 -43.74 0.66 -14.58
CA PHE A 622 -43.00 -0.32 -15.32
C PHE A 622 -43.82 -0.79 -16.54
N VAL A 623 -43.31 -0.58 -17.76
CA VAL A 623 -44.02 -0.82 -19.03
C VAL A 623 -43.07 -1.45 -20.07
N SER A 624 -43.54 -2.46 -20.79
CA SER A 624 -42.88 -3.06 -21.96
C SER A 624 -43.50 -2.54 -23.26
N PRO A 625 -42.74 -2.29 -24.35
CA PRO A 625 -43.34 -2.12 -25.67
C PRO A 625 -43.66 -3.51 -26.22
N ASP A 626 -44.85 -4.02 -25.90
CA ASP A 626 -45.70 -4.81 -26.79
C ASP A 626 -46.95 -5.28 -26.02
N SER A 627 -48.01 -4.50 -26.13
CA SER A 627 -49.39 -4.91 -25.87
C SER A 627 -50.22 -4.51 -27.12
N PRO A 628 -51.14 -5.37 -27.60
CA PRO A 628 -51.61 -5.33 -29.01
C PRO A 628 -52.59 -4.21 -29.38
N ASP A 629 -52.87 -3.23 -28.52
CA ASP A 629 -54.00 -2.31 -28.69
C ASP A 629 -53.63 -0.89 -29.16
N SER A 630 -52.59 -0.73 -29.98
CA SER A 630 -52.33 0.53 -30.71
C SER A 630 -52.46 0.34 -32.23
N PRO A 631 -53.56 0.82 -32.84
CA PRO A 631 -53.73 0.78 -34.29
C PRO A 631 -53.00 1.97 -34.88
N ASP A 632 -51.74 1.80 -35.29
CA ASP A 632 -51.16 2.47 -36.47
C ASP A 632 -49.66 2.15 -36.56
N SER A 633 -49.37 1.09 -37.30
CA SER A 633 -48.03 0.70 -37.73
C SER A 633 -47.63 1.45 -39.01
N SER A 634 -46.55 2.23 -38.98
CA SER A 634 -45.69 2.41 -40.16
C SER A 634 -44.40 3.19 -39.85
N ALA A 635 -43.34 2.50 -39.43
CA ALA A 635 -41.95 2.91 -39.67
C ALA A 635 -41.00 1.69 -39.57
N PRO A 636 -39.91 1.60 -40.36
CA PRO A 636 -39.21 0.34 -40.60
C PRO A 636 -38.02 0.07 -39.67
N SER A 637 -37.97 -1.17 -39.15
CA SER A 637 -36.83 -2.02 -38.79
C SER A 637 -35.57 -1.40 -38.13
N ALA A 638 -35.36 -1.72 -36.86
CA ALA A 638 -34.08 -1.72 -36.13
C ALA A 638 -33.89 -3.11 -35.46
N PRO A 639 -32.65 -3.57 -35.17
CA PRO A 639 -32.36 -4.96 -34.84
C PRO A 639 -32.93 -5.39 -33.48
N SER A 640 -33.45 -6.62 -33.47
CA SER A 640 -34.21 -7.28 -32.42
C SER A 640 -33.34 -7.76 -31.23
N ASP A 641 -32.75 -6.83 -30.47
CA ASP A 641 -32.01 -7.16 -29.22
C ASP A 641 -32.23 -6.09 -28.13
N SER A 642 -33.41 -5.49 -28.05
CA SER A 642 -33.73 -4.48 -27.04
C SER A 642 -34.85 -4.95 -26.12
N GLU A 643 -34.54 -5.90 -25.24
CA GLU A 643 -35.36 -6.23 -24.08
C GLU A 643 -35.31 -5.07 -23.07
N TYR A 644 -36.35 -4.24 -23.09
CA TYR A 644 -36.58 -3.23 -22.07
C TYR A 644 -37.37 -3.85 -20.93
N LEU A 645 -36.75 -3.97 -19.76
CA LEU A 645 -37.34 -4.61 -18.60
C LEU A 645 -37.70 -3.56 -17.56
N VAL A 646 -39.00 -3.45 -17.29
CA VAL A 646 -39.53 -2.60 -16.22
C VAL A 646 -40.65 -3.48 -15.58
N TYR A 647 -40.52 -3.82 -14.28
CA TYR A 647 -41.35 -4.63 -13.34
C TYR A 647 -42.87 -4.35 -13.21
N ASP A 648 -43.71 -5.12 -13.89
CA ASP A 648 -45.09 -5.36 -13.45
C ASP A 648 -45.13 -6.77 -12.82
N GLU A 649 -45.44 -6.89 -11.52
CA GLU A 649 -45.42 -8.18 -10.81
C GLU A 649 -46.40 -9.18 -11.45
N GLY A 650 -47.54 -8.72 -11.97
CA GLY A 650 -48.50 -9.57 -12.67
C GLY A 650 -48.03 -9.97 -14.06
N MET A 651 -47.49 -9.02 -14.83
CA MET A 651 -47.07 -9.25 -16.22
C MET A 651 -45.76 -10.03 -16.32
N MET A 652 -44.82 -9.83 -15.39
CA MET A 652 -43.54 -10.58 -15.33
C MET A 652 -43.78 -12.04 -14.98
N VAL A 653 -44.71 -12.30 -14.05
CA VAL A 653 -45.19 -13.64 -13.74
C VAL A 653 -45.86 -14.26 -14.97
N SER A 654 -46.75 -13.54 -15.67
CA SER A 654 -47.44 -14.05 -16.86
C SER A 654 -46.48 -14.41 -18.01
N ARG A 655 -45.40 -13.64 -18.22
CA ARG A 655 -44.41 -13.92 -19.28
C ARG A 655 -43.48 -15.09 -18.93
N LEU A 656 -43.07 -15.22 -17.66
CA LEU A 656 -42.33 -16.40 -17.17
C LEU A 656 -43.14 -17.69 -17.32
N ILE A 657 -44.48 -17.59 -17.27
CA ILE A 657 -45.41 -18.69 -17.49
C ILE A 657 -45.60 -18.99 -18.99
N GLU A 658 -45.72 -17.98 -19.86
CA GLU A 658 -45.77 -18.17 -21.33
C GLU A 658 -44.50 -18.83 -21.89
N ILE A 659 -43.31 -18.42 -21.43
CA ILE A 659 -42.03 -19.01 -21.82
C ILE A 659 -41.93 -20.46 -21.33
N ALA A 660 -42.43 -20.76 -20.14
CA ALA A 660 -42.50 -22.13 -19.62
C ALA A 660 -43.53 -23.00 -20.37
N GLY A 661 -44.59 -22.41 -20.93
CA GLY A 661 -45.59 -23.09 -21.77
C GLY A 661 -45.09 -23.45 -23.18
N ALA A 662 -44.14 -22.69 -23.73
CA ALA A 662 -43.53 -22.94 -25.04
C ALA A 662 -42.44 -24.04 -25.02
N MET A 663 -42.11 -24.60 -23.84
CA MET A 663 -41.02 -25.56 -23.60
C MET A 663 -41.41 -27.04 -23.79
N GLU A 664 -41.99 -27.42 -24.92
CA GLU A 664 -41.87 -28.81 -25.37
C GLU A 664 -40.50 -29.03 -26.03
N GLY A 665 -39.47 -29.24 -25.22
CA GLY A 665 -38.19 -29.82 -25.66
C GLY A 665 -36.93 -28.97 -25.46
N ALA A 666 -36.12 -29.40 -24.48
CA ALA A 666 -34.67 -29.27 -24.37
C ALA A 666 -33.99 -27.91 -24.69
N ALA A 667 -33.73 -27.11 -23.64
CA ALA A 667 -32.43 -26.49 -23.28
C ALA A 667 -32.63 -25.53 -22.09
N HIS A 668 -31.64 -25.41 -21.20
CA HIS A 668 -31.69 -24.47 -20.08
C HIS A 668 -31.89 -23.02 -20.58
N ALA A 669 -32.97 -22.37 -20.15
CA ALA A 669 -33.20 -20.97 -20.47
C ALA A 669 -32.42 -20.05 -19.53
N ILE A 670 -31.70 -19.11 -20.13
CA ILE A 670 -31.20 -17.90 -19.50
C ILE A 670 -32.43 -16.97 -19.38
N SER A 671 -32.80 -16.55 -18.17
CA SER A 671 -33.86 -15.53 -18.01
C SER A 671 -33.47 -14.23 -18.74
N ASP A 672 -34.40 -13.32 -19.02
CA ASP A 672 -34.13 -11.96 -19.52
C ASP A 672 -33.22 -11.13 -18.56
N PHE A 673 -32.91 -11.67 -17.36
CA PHE A 673 -31.91 -11.16 -16.41
C PHE A 673 -30.51 -11.79 -16.58
N GLY A 674 -30.36 -12.71 -17.52
CA GLY A 674 -29.14 -13.45 -17.76
C GLY A 674 -28.81 -14.54 -16.73
N ILE A 675 -29.77 -14.93 -15.90
CA ILE A 675 -29.56 -15.88 -14.80
C ILE A 675 -30.25 -17.20 -15.18
N PRO A 676 -29.52 -18.32 -15.30
CA PRO A 676 -30.13 -19.62 -15.51
C PRO A 676 -30.86 -20.03 -14.22
N LEU A 677 -32.18 -20.20 -14.30
CA LEU A 677 -33.00 -20.71 -13.20
C LEU A 677 -33.26 -22.21 -13.42
N PRO A 678 -32.97 -23.07 -12.44
CA PRO A 678 -33.35 -24.48 -12.49
C PRO A 678 -34.86 -24.66 -12.69
N GLU A 679 -35.26 -25.70 -13.42
CA GLU A 679 -36.67 -26.03 -13.72
C GLU A 679 -37.55 -26.11 -12.46
N ARG A 680 -36.97 -26.57 -11.34
CA ARG A 680 -37.64 -26.66 -10.03
C ARG A 680 -37.92 -25.29 -9.42
N GLU A 681 -37.09 -24.27 -9.69
CA GLU A 681 -37.26 -22.89 -9.20
C GLU A 681 -38.31 -22.12 -10.03
N VAL A 682 -38.40 -22.41 -11.33
CA VAL A 682 -39.44 -21.85 -12.22
C VAL A 682 -40.83 -22.31 -11.80
N ARG A 683 -41.03 -23.62 -11.53
CA ARG A 683 -42.31 -24.14 -11.03
C ARG A 683 -42.73 -23.51 -9.69
N ASN A 684 -41.77 -23.13 -8.84
CA ASN A 684 -42.04 -22.49 -7.54
C ASN A 684 -42.57 -21.06 -7.70
N LEU A 685 -42.04 -20.29 -8.65
CA LEU A 685 -42.52 -18.94 -8.96
C LEU A 685 -43.96 -18.95 -9.48
N ILE A 686 -44.33 -19.94 -10.29
CA ILE A 686 -45.69 -20.14 -10.82
C ILE A 686 -46.70 -20.39 -9.70
N LYS A 687 -46.34 -21.21 -8.71
CA LYS A 687 -47.20 -21.55 -7.57
C LYS A 687 -47.43 -20.35 -6.64
N VAL A 688 -46.36 -19.62 -6.29
CA VAL A 688 -46.42 -18.41 -5.43
C VAL A 688 -47.29 -17.32 -6.06
N ALA A 689 -47.26 -17.18 -7.39
CA ALA A 689 -48.07 -16.19 -8.06
C ALA A 689 -49.57 -16.55 -8.14
N GLY A 690 -49.89 -17.85 -8.25
CA GLY A 690 -51.27 -18.34 -8.14
C GLY A 690 -51.87 -18.09 -6.76
N GLU A 691 -51.09 -18.27 -5.69
CA GLU A 691 -51.49 -18.02 -4.29
C GLU A 691 -51.76 -16.52 -4.01
N LYS A 692 -51.11 -15.60 -4.74
CA LYS A 692 -51.32 -14.15 -4.64
C LYS A 692 -52.52 -13.61 -5.46
N GLY A 693 -53.30 -14.48 -6.11
CA GLY A 693 -54.56 -14.08 -6.77
C GLY A 693 -54.42 -13.55 -8.20
N VAL A 694 -53.27 -13.77 -8.87
CA VAL A 694 -53.10 -13.48 -10.29
C VAL A 694 -53.79 -14.59 -11.10
N LYS A 695 -54.92 -14.29 -11.77
CA LYS A 695 -55.66 -15.27 -12.59
C LYS A 695 -55.11 -15.33 -14.02
N ILE A 696 -54.86 -16.56 -14.48
CA ILE A 696 -54.41 -16.88 -15.83
C ILE A 696 -55.60 -17.47 -16.60
N ALA A 697 -55.95 -16.91 -17.75
CA ALA A 697 -56.76 -17.60 -18.74
C ALA A 697 -55.80 -18.42 -19.61
N VAL A 698 -55.97 -19.73 -19.60
CA VAL A 698 -55.19 -20.67 -20.42
C VAL A 698 -56.04 -21.01 -21.64
N GLU A 699 -55.53 -20.77 -22.84
CA GLU A 699 -55.91 -21.54 -24.04
C GLU A 699 -54.80 -22.54 -24.36
#